data_AF-Q9HJV1-F1
#
_entry.id   AF-Q9HJV1-F1
#
_cell.length_a   1.000
_cell.length_b   1.000
_cell.length_c   1.000
_cell.angle_alpha   90.00
_cell.angle_beta   90.00
_cell.angle_gamma   90.00
#
_symmetry.space_group_name_H-M   'P 1'
#
loop_
_entity.id
_entity.type
_entity.pdbx_description
1 polymer ?
#
loop_
_entity_poly.entity_id
_entity_poly.type
_entity_poly.pdbx_seq_one_letter_code
_entity_poly.pdbx_strand_id
1 'polypeptide(L)'
;MLQERSWNLALSVTLIVYAYMAWLSIGYYEVSVLVLVWILVVIAGLLAINATTHIIPAARSALIYSALFVSMILMLAISLKYVSSYYLEDEILIQNNAAYLFVHGQDPYVRSNMLKMFYSSQVPLFNTPMLEGGYVYYLIYPGLSVLLFVPSILFHFNPDYMIAAFNFISIVLLIYYYRKKKLKLQTPLIITAIMVSAFYFGFTVAGVSAIIWVTLLAMAYIFRDRPYISGIMFGLSVAYKQDPAIVFPFLLYFIYKEYGGSHAMKFVVAIVISFFAVNLPFIVMGPMEWITSILSVANQNIIGVGVGPSIISFAGFYHVNPLYFSSVVLILELFLLFLYIRYYNALKYAFFAFPVIVMLFNFRVLISYLMYWPFLVMIVLPDINIQENMLKPLHVKKSHFIALSLVLIVVTGGFTIPLHSSSGSMAIKSIDASSDTISIPNIIDRINITISYEPGNGYPASIPAYFRILTDSAMENYSVNGLLWHANAYLHPGENNISIYPDNSFDLLPSNTSFILIAYYGQMQASYRSPGLYDQPEYPVPDPMFLYPEYSKSEPFPGWQARGNGVDIAYDAQGFNMSSAGWANLTSSIIAGTQDLQNLTLYYNISGSGVYGYVISFSVFNYTVSSDPFSVNLNYTYLIVNKDQGTIKLKDAYEVASEYKWPLNSIRITFFTGPASSIRVEYVGAAYD
;
A
#
# COMPACT_ATOMS: atom_id res chain seq x y z
N MET A 1 -5.95 38.64 -26.36
CA MET A 1 -6.85 37.81 -27.19
C MET A 1 -6.28 36.44 -27.55
N LEU A 2 -5.30 36.30 -28.46
CA LEU A 2 -4.71 34.98 -28.82
C LEU A 2 -4.20 34.18 -27.62
N GLN A 3 -3.40 34.82 -26.76
CA GLN A 3 -2.90 34.22 -25.53
C GLN A 3 -4.04 33.73 -24.62
N GLU A 4 -5.11 34.50 -24.46
CA GLU A 4 -6.26 34.14 -23.62
C GLU A 4 -7.05 32.95 -24.18
N ARG A 5 -7.16 32.86 -25.51
CA ARG A 5 -7.77 31.72 -26.19
C ARG A 5 -6.96 30.45 -25.95
N SER A 6 -5.63 30.53 -26.07
CA SER A 6 -4.74 29.40 -25.75
C SER A 6 -4.88 28.95 -24.29
N TRP A 7 -4.98 29.88 -23.33
CA TRP A 7 -5.20 29.54 -21.92
C TRP A 7 -6.56 28.90 -21.65
N ASN A 8 -7.63 29.40 -22.27
CA ASN A 8 -8.96 28.82 -22.11
C ASN A 8 -9.03 27.40 -22.70
N LEU A 9 -8.37 27.17 -23.84
CA LEU A 9 -8.28 25.84 -24.45
C LEU A 9 -7.49 24.88 -23.57
N ALA A 10 -6.31 25.30 -23.07
CA ALA A 10 -5.52 24.51 -22.14
C ALA A 10 -6.31 24.17 -20.86
N LEU A 11 -7.05 25.14 -20.31
CA LEU A 11 -7.89 24.95 -19.13
C LEU A 11 -8.99 23.93 -19.42
N SER A 12 -9.69 24.06 -20.55
CA SER A 12 -10.72 23.10 -20.96
C SER A 12 -10.17 21.68 -21.06
N VAL A 13 -9.02 21.48 -21.71
CA VAL A 13 -8.40 20.14 -21.83
C VAL A 13 -8.09 19.58 -20.44
N THR A 14 -7.52 20.40 -19.57
CA THR A 14 -7.16 20.01 -18.21
C THR A 14 -8.40 19.65 -17.38
N LEU A 15 -9.51 20.38 -17.52
CA LEU A 15 -10.78 20.09 -16.84
C LEU A 15 -11.43 18.78 -17.35
N ILE A 16 -11.33 18.48 -18.64
CA ILE A 16 -11.82 17.20 -19.20
C ILE A 16 -11.01 16.03 -18.63
N VAL A 17 -9.69 16.15 -18.59
CA VAL A 17 -8.81 15.15 -17.96
C VAL A 17 -9.17 14.98 -16.48
N TYR A 18 -9.40 16.08 -15.76
CA TYR A 18 -9.81 16.01 -14.35
C TYR A 18 -11.13 15.28 -14.16
N ALA A 19 -12.14 15.61 -14.97
CA ALA A 19 -13.45 14.96 -14.93
C ALA A 19 -13.35 13.45 -15.19
N TYR A 20 -12.49 13.05 -16.14
CA TYR A 20 -12.22 11.65 -16.43
C TYR A 20 -11.55 10.92 -15.25
N MET A 21 -10.49 11.51 -14.66
CA MET A 21 -9.82 10.94 -13.49
C MET A 21 -10.76 10.84 -12.27
N ALA A 22 -11.61 11.84 -12.07
CA ALA A 22 -12.63 11.83 -11.05
C ALA A 22 -13.61 10.67 -11.25
N TRP A 23 -14.12 10.48 -12.48
CA TRP A 23 -15.00 9.37 -12.81
C TRP A 23 -14.36 8.00 -12.53
N LEU A 24 -13.08 7.81 -12.91
CA LEU A 24 -12.33 6.58 -12.60
C LEU A 24 -12.26 6.29 -11.10
N SER A 25 -12.20 7.34 -10.27
CA SER A 25 -12.16 7.21 -8.81
C SER A 25 -13.57 6.96 -8.21
N ILE A 26 -14.60 7.53 -8.81
CA ILE A 26 -15.96 7.49 -8.24
C ILE A 26 -16.68 6.19 -8.60
N GLY A 27 -16.48 5.69 -9.82
CA GLY A 27 -17.23 4.54 -10.36
C GLY A 27 -18.65 4.91 -10.80
N TYR A 28 -19.49 3.90 -11.05
CA TYR A 28 -20.81 4.08 -11.68
C TYR A 28 -21.97 4.34 -10.72
N TYR A 29 -21.82 4.03 -9.42
CA TYR A 29 -22.95 3.98 -8.48
C TYR A 29 -23.25 5.32 -7.79
N GLU A 30 -22.28 6.23 -7.71
CA GLU A 30 -22.40 7.50 -6.97
C GLU A 30 -22.97 8.62 -7.87
N VAL A 31 -24.26 8.51 -8.18
CA VAL A 31 -24.95 9.40 -9.16
C VAL A 31 -24.80 10.88 -8.80
N SER A 32 -24.85 11.24 -7.52
CA SER A 32 -24.71 12.63 -7.05
C SER A 32 -23.35 13.24 -7.43
N VAL A 33 -22.27 12.46 -7.36
CA VAL A 33 -20.92 12.90 -7.72
C VAL A 33 -20.71 12.82 -9.23
N LEU A 34 -21.33 11.85 -9.91
CA LEU A 34 -21.34 11.77 -11.38
C LEU A 34 -21.98 13.01 -12.03
N VAL A 35 -23.03 13.58 -11.42
CA VAL A 35 -23.62 14.84 -11.89
C VAL A 35 -22.58 15.97 -11.89
N LEU A 36 -21.70 16.04 -10.88
CA LEU A 36 -20.63 17.03 -10.84
C LEU A 36 -19.60 16.81 -11.94
N VAL A 37 -19.26 15.55 -12.25
CA VAL A 37 -18.41 15.19 -13.39
C VAL A 37 -19.03 15.69 -14.70
N TRP A 38 -20.32 15.45 -14.92
CA TRP A 38 -21.02 15.89 -16.13
C TRP A 38 -21.08 17.41 -16.25
N ILE A 39 -21.41 18.11 -15.17
CA ILE A 39 -21.39 19.58 -15.12
C ILE A 39 -20.00 20.10 -15.48
N LEU A 40 -18.94 19.48 -14.96
CA LEU A 40 -17.57 19.88 -15.25
C LEU A 40 -17.20 19.69 -16.72
N VAL A 41 -17.58 18.56 -17.33
CA VAL A 41 -17.38 18.29 -18.76
C VAL A 41 -18.13 19.32 -19.62
N VAL A 42 -19.38 19.65 -19.26
CA VAL A 42 -20.16 20.67 -19.97
C VAL A 42 -19.50 22.04 -19.87
N ILE A 43 -19.08 22.47 -18.68
CA ILE A 43 -18.39 23.75 -18.49
C ILE A 43 -17.07 23.78 -19.29
N ALA A 44 -16.31 22.67 -19.29
CA ALA A 44 -15.10 22.56 -20.08
C ALA A 44 -15.39 22.69 -21.58
N GLY A 45 -16.39 21.97 -22.10
CA GLY A 45 -16.83 22.11 -23.50
C GLY A 45 -17.22 23.54 -23.87
N LEU A 46 -17.96 24.23 -23.00
CA LEU A 46 -18.30 25.65 -23.19
C LEU A 46 -17.05 26.55 -23.18
N LEU A 47 -16.05 26.26 -22.36
CA LEU A 47 -14.76 26.96 -22.36
C LEU A 47 -13.97 26.72 -23.65
N ALA A 48 -13.96 25.49 -24.19
CA ALA A 48 -13.34 25.18 -25.48
C ALA A 48 -14.03 25.92 -26.64
N ILE A 49 -15.36 25.91 -26.68
CA ILE A 49 -16.14 26.65 -27.69
C ILE A 49 -15.86 28.14 -27.56
N ASN A 50 -15.86 28.69 -26.35
CA ASN A 50 -15.57 30.12 -26.15
C ASN A 50 -14.12 30.47 -26.52
N ALA A 51 -13.17 29.55 -26.35
CA ALA A 51 -11.78 29.73 -26.75
C ALA A 51 -11.61 29.83 -28.28
N THR A 52 -12.37 29.05 -29.05
CA THR A 52 -12.27 29.03 -30.52
C THR A 52 -13.14 30.10 -31.18
N THR A 53 -14.35 30.34 -30.66
CA THR A 53 -15.37 31.17 -31.32
C THR A 53 -15.53 32.56 -30.71
N HIS A 54 -15.17 32.75 -29.44
CA HIS A 54 -15.34 34.02 -28.71
C HIS A 54 -16.80 34.51 -28.61
N ILE A 55 -17.77 33.60 -28.73
CA ILE A 55 -19.21 33.92 -28.79
C ILE A 55 -19.73 34.54 -27.48
N ILE A 56 -19.16 34.21 -26.32
CA ILE A 56 -19.68 34.68 -25.01
C ILE A 56 -18.54 35.22 -24.11
N PRO A 57 -17.98 36.40 -24.42
CA PRO A 57 -16.88 36.99 -23.65
C PRO A 57 -17.30 37.28 -22.19
N ALA A 58 -18.55 37.71 -22.00
CA ALA A 58 -19.10 38.06 -20.69
C ALA A 58 -19.24 36.84 -19.76
N ALA A 59 -19.52 35.65 -20.31
CA ALA A 59 -19.67 34.43 -19.51
C ALA A 59 -18.33 33.76 -19.19
N ARG A 60 -17.22 34.18 -19.81
CA ARG A 60 -15.91 33.54 -19.62
C ARG A 60 -15.52 33.43 -18.15
N SER A 61 -15.56 34.55 -17.43
CA SER A 61 -15.20 34.58 -16.01
C SER A 61 -16.12 33.68 -15.19
N ALA A 62 -17.43 33.70 -15.48
CA ALA A 62 -18.40 32.83 -14.82
C ALA A 62 -18.09 31.35 -15.07
N LEU A 63 -17.82 30.94 -16.31
CA LEU A 63 -17.45 29.57 -16.66
C LEU A 63 -16.17 29.11 -15.92
N ILE A 64 -15.15 29.97 -15.86
CA ILE A 64 -13.91 29.65 -15.14
C ILE A 64 -14.16 29.47 -13.64
N TYR A 65 -14.91 30.37 -13.00
CA TYR A 65 -15.18 30.26 -11.57
C TYR A 65 -16.12 29.12 -11.23
N SER A 66 -17.12 28.85 -12.06
CA SER A 66 -17.98 27.67 -11.93
C SER A 66 -17.19 26.38 -12.10
N ALA A 67 -16.26 26.31 -13.07
CA ALA A 67 -15.37 25.16 -13.23
C ALA A 67 -14.54 24.90 -11.97
N LEU A 68 -13.89 25.94 -11.44
CA LEU A 68 -13.08 25.82 -10.22
C LEU A 68 -13.93 25.40 -9.01
N PHE A 69 -15.12 25.97 -8.86
CA PHE A 69 -16.04 25.62 -7.77
C PHE A 69 -16.51 24.17 -7.87
N VAL A 70 -16.98 23.73 -9.04
CA VAL A 70 -17.38 22.35 -9.29
C VAL A 70 -16.19 21.41 -9.08
N SER A 71 -15.00 21.78 -9.55
CA SER A 71 -13.78 21.00 -9.31
C SER A 71 -13.48 20.84 -7.82
N MET A 72 -13.68 21.89 -7.02
CA MET A 72 -13.45 21.85 -5.56
C MET A 72 -14.48 20.98 -4.84
N ILE A 73 -15.76 21.03 -5.24
CA ILE A 73 -16.79 20.13 -4.68
C ILE A 73 -16.48 18.69 -5.07
N LEU A 74 -16.14 18.44 -6.34
CA LEU A 74 -15.79 17.10 -6.83
C LEU A 74 -14.59 16.54 -6.06
N MET A 75 -13.57 17.38 -5.83
CA MET A 75 -12.40 17.04 -5.02
C MET A 75 -12.80 16.68 -3.58
N LEU A 76 -13.66 17.50 -2.95
CA LEU A 76 -14.16 17.24 -1.60
C LEU A 76 -14.94 15.93 -1.53
N ALA A 77 -15.83 15.67 -2.48
CA ALA A 77 -16.64 14.46 -2.52
C ALA A 77 -15.78 13.20 -2.67
N ILE A 78 -14.80 13.22 -3.57
CA ILE A 78 -13.80 12.14 -3.71
C ILE A 78 -13.05 11.96 -2.40
N SER A 79 -12.51 13.03 -1.83
CA SER A 79 -11.72 12.95 -0.59
C SER A 79 -12.54 12.35 0.55
N LEU A 80 -13.80 12.79 0.74
CA LEU A 80 -14.68 12.28 1.80
C LEU A 80 -15.03 10.80 1.64
N LYS A 81 -15.27 10.33 0.40
CA LYS A 81 -15.56 8.92 0.10
C LYS A 81 -14.42 8.00 0.51
N TYR A 82 -13.19 8.49 0.38
CA TYR A 82 -12.00 7.67 0.53
C TYR A 82 -11.34 7.80 1.91
N VAL A 83 -11.48 8.96 2.56
CA VAL A 83 -11.06 9.19 3.95
C VAL A 83 -11.87 8.33 4.95
N SER A 84 -13.01 7.76 4.56
CA SER A 84 -13.79 6.89 5.46
C SER A 84 -13.26 5.46 5.58
N SER A 85 -12.25 5.07 4.79
CA SER A 85 -11.86 3.67 4.64
C SER A 85 -10.39 3.43 5.01
N TYR A 86 -10.16 3.24 6.31
CA TYR A 86 -8.95 2.68 6.93
C TYR A 86 -7.67 3.55 6.91
N TYR A 87 -6.88 3.43 7.98
CA TYR A 87 -5.48 3.88 7.98
C TYR A 87 -4.70 3.03 6.97
N LEU A 88 -4.48 3.56 5.77
CA LEU A 88 -3.76 2.83 4.72
C LEU A 88 -2.26 2.79 5.02
N GLU A 89 -1.66 3.91 5.43
CA GLU A 89 -0.23 4.02 5.77
C GLU A 89 0.02 4.04 7.29
N ASP A 90 1.18 3.52 7.70
CA ASP A 90 1.64 3.54 9.11
C ASP A 90 1.91 4.95 9.65
N GLU A 91 2.29 5.88 8.79
CA GLU A 91 2.66 7.24 9.15
C GLU A 91 1.56 7.96 9.95
N ILE A 92 0.34 7.99 9.41
CA ILE A 92 -0.80 8.68 10.03
C ILE A 92 -1.25 7.98 11.32
N LEU A 93 -1.15 6.65 11.35
CA LEU A 93 -1.48 5.88 12.55
C LEU A 93 -0.49 6.20 13.67
N ILE A 94 0.80 6.25 13.37
CA ILE A 94 1.86 6.61 14.33
C ILE A 94 1.66 8.03 14.86
N GLN A 95 1.36 9.00 13.99
CA GLN A 95 1.11 10.39 14.39
C GLN A 95 -0.15 10.52 15.26
N ASN A 96 -1.23 9.84 14.90
CA ASN A 96 -2.48 9.87 15.67
C ASN A 96 -2.33 9.15 17.02
N ASN A 97 -1.62 8.02 17.08
CA ASN A 97 -1.28 7.33 18.32
C ASN A 97 -0.37 8.19 19.21
N ALA A 98 0.60 8.89 18.64
CA ALA A 98 1.42 9.84 19.37
C ALA A 98 0.58 10.99 19.97
N ALA A 99 -0.39 11.52 19.22
CA ALA A 99 -1.30 12.55 19.71
C ALA A 99 -2.17 12.04 20.85
N TYR A 100 -2.65 10.79 20.74
CA TYR A 100 -3.39 10.13 21.81
C TYR A 100 -2.54 10.00 23.09
N LEU A 101 -1.32 9.48 22.99
CA LEU A 101 -0.41 9.36 24.12
C LEU A 101 -0.13 10.72 24.79
N PHE A 102 0.13 11.75 23.98
CA PHE A 102 0.37 13.10 24.45
C PHE A 102 -0.81 13.67 25.24
N VAL A 103 -2.05 13.53 24.74
CA VAL A 103 -3.27 13.96 25.45
C VAL A 103 -3.45 13.23 26.79
N HIS A 104 -2.95 12.01 26.91
CA HIS A 104 -3.00 11.21 28.13
C HIS A 104 -1.76 11.36 29.02
N GLY A 105 -0.88 12.33 28.75
CA GLY A 105 0.31 12.62 29.55
C GLY A 105 1.41 11.57 29.43
N GLN A 106 1.39 10.74 28.39
CA GLN A 106 2.41 9.73 28.11
C GLN A 106 3.33 10.22 26.99
N ASP A 107 4.63 10.01 27.15
CA ASP A 107 5.61 10.43 26.13
C ASP A 107 5.49 9.56 24.87
N PRO A 108 5.16 10.16 23.70
CA PRO A 108 5.06 9.42 22.44
C PRO A 108 6.41 9.00 21.85
N TYR A 109 7.53 9.55 22.32
CA TYR A 109 8.87 9.15 21.86
C TYR A 109 9.41 7.92 22.60
N VAL A 110 8.73 7.49 23.67
CA VAL A 110 9.02 6.23 24.36
C VAL A 110 8.42 5.06 23.56
N ARG A 111 9.29 4.23 22.97
CA ARG A 111 8.90 3.10 22.10
C ARG A 111 7.90 2.14 22.75
N SER A 112 8.03 1.85 24.05
CA SER A 112 7.10 0.96 24.76
C SER A 112 5.68 1.51 24.88
N ASN A 113 5.51 2.83 24.89
CA ASN A 113 4.18 3.46 24.89
C ASN A 113 3.54 3.32 23.51
N MET A 114 4.32 3.62 22.46
CA MET A 114 3.88 3.47 21.07
C MET A 114 3.51 2.03 20.72
N LEU A 115 4.29 1.05 21.17
CA LEU A 115 4.05 -0.37 20.89
C LEU A 115 2.67 -0.83 21.38
N LYS A 116 2.26 -0.41 22.59
CA LYS A 116 0.93 -0.73 23.15
C LYS A 116 -0.19 -0.20 22.27
N MET A 117 -0.07 1.04 21.80
CA MET A 117 -1.06 1.66 20.92
C MET A 117 -1.11 0.98 19.55
N PHE A 118 0.05 0.67 18.98
CA PHE A 118 0.17 0.06 17.66
C PHE A 118 -0.49 -1.33 17.62
N TYR A 119 -0.28 -2.18 18.63
CA TYR A 119 -0.95 -3.49 18.72
C TYR A 119 -2.47 -3.42 18.95
N SER A 120 -2.95 -2.35 19.59
CA SER A 120 -4.39 -2.14 19.83
C SER A 120 -5.12 -1.51 18.63
N SER A 121 -4.35 -0.99 17.67
CA SER A 121 -4.87 -0.32 16.48
C SER A 121 -5.07 -1.33 15.35
N GLN A 122 -6.01 -1.05 14.44
CA GLN A 122 -6.08 -1.79 13.19
C GLN A 122 -4.76 -1.58 12.43
N VAL A 123 -4.03 -2.67 12.19
CA VAL A 123 -2.73 -2.60 11.53
C VAL A 123 -2.95 -2.09 10.10
N PRO A 124 -2.27 -1.01 9.67
CA PRO A 124 -2.39 -0.45 8.32
C PRO A 124 -2.14 -1.50 7.24
N LEU A 125 -2.66 -1.26 6.04
CA LEU A 125 -2.39 -2.13 4.89
C LEU A 125 -0.93 -1.96 4.42
N PHE A 126 -0.43 -0.74 4.44
CA PHE A 126 0.94 -0.38 4.05
C PHE A 126 1.75 -0.03 5.30
N ASN A 127 2.45 -1.03 5.85
CA ASN A 127 3.41 -0.83 6.92
C ASN A 127 4.83 -0.81 6.38
N THR A 128 5.74 -0.09 7.05
CA THR A 128 7.16 -0.03 6.72
C THR A 128 7.90 -1.19 7.39
N PRO A 129 8.41 -2.19 6.64
CA PRO A 129 9.11 -3.33 7.20
C PRO A 129 10.52 -2.96 7.68
N MET A 130 10.92 -3.51 8.81
CA MET A 130 12.26 -3.36 9.37
C MET A 130 13.21 -4.46 8.86
N LEU A 131 14.50 -4.16 8.78
CA LEU A 131 15.53 -5.11 8.33
C LEU A 131 15.77 -6.25 9.34
N GLU A 132 15.38 -6.06 10.60
CA GLU A 132 15.43 -7.10 11.64
C GLU A 132 14.06 -7.74 11.91
N GLY A 133 13.08 -7.51 11.03
CA GLY A 133 11.72 -8.05 11.15
C GLY A 133 10.71 -7.14 11.82
N GLY A 134 9.43 -7.42 11.58
CA GLY A 134 8.33 -6.59 12.03
C GLY A 134 8.24 -5.25 11.28
N TYR A 135 7.51 -4.30 11.86
CA TYR A 135 7.19 -3.03 11.22
C TYR A 135 7.56 -1.84 12.10
N VAL A 136 7.75 -0.67 11.46
CA VAL A 136 7.93 0.59 12.18
C VAL A 136 6.65 0.92 12.96
N TYR A 137 6.79 1.12 14.27
CA TYR A 137 5.67 1.48 15.15
C TYR A 137 5.96 2.73 16.02
N TYR A 138 7.13 3.34 15.86
CA TYR A 138 7.61 4.42 16.73
C TYR A 138 7.68 5.76 15.99
N LEU A 139 7.48 6.85 16.75
CA LEU A 139 7.50 8.21 16.22
C LEU A 139 8.95 8.65 15.90
N ILE A 140 9.17 9.17 14.70
CA ILE A 140 10.47 9.69 14.24
C ILE A 140 10.41 11.17 13.79
N TYR A 141 9.23 11.78 13.89
CA TYR A 141 8.97 13.15 13.44
C TYR A 141 9.03 14.13 14.62
N PRO A 142 9.28 15.43 14.39
CA PRO A 142 9.30 16.42 15.46
C PRO A 142 7.89 16.79 15.93
N GLY A 143 7.79 17.50 17.06
CA GLY A 143 6.59 17.64 17.87
C GLY A 143 5.36 18.23 17.19
N LEU A 144 5.50 19.01 16.10
CA LEU A 144 4.31 19.52 15.39
C LEU A 144 3.52 18.38 14.74
N SER A 145 4.19 17.29 14.33
CA SER A 145 3.52 16.09 13.79
C SER A 145 2.63 15.39 14.82
N VAL A 146 2.78 15.72 16.11
CA VAL A 146 1.93 15.20 17.19
C VAL A 146 0.84 16.23 17.50
N LEU A 147 1.24 17.48 17.74
CA LEU A 147 0.33 18.55 18.14
C LEU A 147 -0.77 18.83 17.11
N LEU A 148 -0.48 18.68 15.82
CA LEU A 148 -1.45 18.94 14.76
C LEU A 148 -2.62 17.96 14.76
N PHE A 149 -2.43 16.75 15.28
CA PHE A 149 -3.46 15.71 15.38
C PHE A 149 -4.09 15.63 16.78
N VAL A 150 -3.71 16.49 17.72
CA VAL A 150 -4.44 16.60 19.01
C VAL A 150 -5.92 16.93 18.82
N PRO A 151 -6.33 17.83 17.89
CA PRO A 151 -7.74 18.10 17.65
C PRO A 151 -8.55 16.87 17.21
N SER A 152 -8.00 15.96 16.41
CA SER A 152 -8.74 14.74 15.99
C SER A 152 -9.03 13.84 17.18
N ILE A 153 -8.11 13.76 18.14
CA ILE A 153 -8.29 13.01 19.39
C ILE A 153 -9.33 13.68 20.29
N LEU A 154 -9.25 15.00 20.51
CA LEU A 154 -10.13 15.73 21.42
C LEU A 154 -11.58 15.83 20.91
N PHE A 155 -11.76 15.94 19.59
CA PHE A 155 -13.08 16.11 18.97
C PHE A 155 -13.60 14.84 18.28
N HIS A 156 -12.87 13.73 18.39
CA HIS A 156 -13.25 12.40 17.89
C HIS A 156 -13.61 12.37 16.39
N PHE A 157 -12.80 13.03 15.55
CA PHE A 157 -12.95 12.97 14.10
C PHE A 157 -11.75 12.27 13.44
N ASN A 158 -11.88 11.81 12.20
CA ASN A 158 -10.78 11.12 11.49
C ASN A 158 -9.58 12.08 11.27
N PRO A 159 -8.35 11.75 11.71
CA PRO A 159 -7.17 12.60 11.54
C PRO A 159 -6.87 12.99 10.09
N ASP A 160 -7.27 12.21 9.09
CA ASP A 160 -7.12 12.54 7.66
C ASP A 160 -7.83 13.85 7.28
N TYR A 161 -8.86 14.28 8.02
CA TYR A 161 -9.47 15.59 7.82
C TYR A 161 -8.50 16.74 8.06
N MET A 162 -7.48 16.57 8.91
CA MET A 162 -6.40 17.55 9.05
C MET A 162 -5.56 17.62 7.77
N ILE A 163 -5.19 16.48 7.20
CA ILE A 163 -4.44 16.43 5.93
C ILE A 163 -5.26 17.05 4.80
N ALA A 164 -6.54 16.72 4.71
CA ALA A 164 -7.47 17.29 3.74
C ALA A 164 -7.56 18.82 3.88
N ALA A 165 -7.67 19.35 5.10
CA ALA A 165 -7.70 20.79 5.34
C ALA A 165 -6.45 21.49 4.78
N PHE A 166 -5.26 20.91 4.98
CA PHE A 166 -4.01 21.47 4.45
C PHE A 166 -3.92 21.41 2.92
N ASN A 167 -4.50 20.39 2.27
CA ASN A 167 -4.65 20.40 0.80
C ASN A 167 -5.48 21.59 0.32
N PHE A 168 -6.63 21.85 0.96
CA PHE A 168 -7.46 23.00 0.61
C PHE A 168 -6.73 24.32 0.84
N ILE A 169 -6.03 24.46 1.98
CA ILE A 169 -5.22 25.64 2.29
C ILE A 169 -4.15 25.84 1.21
N SER A 170 -3.45 24.78 0.78
CA SER A 170 -2.45 24.85 -0.30
C SER A 170 -3.02 25.40 -1.61
N ILE A 171 -4.21 24.96 -2.02
CA ILE A 171 -4.89 25.48 -3.21
C ILE A 171 -5.25 26.96 -3.03
N VAL A 172 -5.81 27.33 -1.88
CA VAL A 172 -6.17 28.73 -1.56
C VAL A 172 -4.94 29.64 -1.56
N LEU A 173 -3.81 29.17 -1.01
CA LEU A 173 -2.55 29.92 -1.01
C LEU A 173 -2.05 30.17 -2.44
N LEU A 174 -2.14 29.18 -3.32
CA LEU A 174 -1.75 29.33 -4.71
C LEU A 174 -2.65 30.34 -5.44
N ILE A 175 -3.97 30.26 -5.26
CA ILE A 175 -4.93 31.26 -5.76
C ILE A 175 -4.54 32.66 -5.28
N TYR A 176 -4.34 32.80 -3.98
CA TYR A 176 -3.99 34.07 -3.35
C TYR A 176 -2.72 34.66 -3.94
N TYR A 177 -1.66 33.86 -4.05
CA TYR A 177 -0.35 34.34 -4.49
C TYR A 177 -0.33 34.75 -5.96
N TYR A 178 -0.92 33.93 -6.84
CA TYR A 178 -1.04 34.26 -8.26
C TYR A 178 -1.87 35.53 -8.49
N ARG A 179 -2.96 35.71 -7.73
CA ARG A 179 -3.76 36.94 -7.76
C ARG A 179 -2.99 38.15 -7.26
N LYS A 180 -2.25 38.02 -6.14
CA LYS A 180 -1.35 39.07 -5.62
C LYS A 180 -0.34 39.52 -6.69
N LYS A 181 0.12 38.59 -7.53
CA LYS A 181 1.05 38.84 -8.65
C LYS A 181 0.38 39.23 -9.97
N LYS A 182 -0.92 39.51 -9.97
CA LYS A 182 -1.72 39.93 -11.14
C LYS A 182 -1.78 38.91 -12.28
N LEU A 183 -1.49 37.63 -12.02
CA LEU A 183 -1.54 36.53 -13.01
C LEU A 183 -2.93 35.89 -13.12
N LYS A 184 -3.96 36.72 -13.32
CA LYS A 184 -5.37 36.29 -13.28
C LYS A 184 -5.71 35.23 -14.35
N LEU A 185 -5.03 35.26 -15.50
CA LEU A 185 -5.28 34.35 -16.63
C LEU A 185 -4.66 32.97 -16.44
N GLN A 186 -3.50 32.90 -15.78
CA GLN A 186 -2.77 31.66 -15.52
C GLN A 186 -3.28 30.94 -14.28
N THR A 187 -3.89 31.68 -13.34
CA THR A 187 -4.39 31.17 -12.06
C THR A 187 -5.27 29.92 -12.24
N PRO A 188 -6.29 29.89 -13.11
CA PRO A 188 -7.16 28.72 -13.25
C PRO A 188 -6.44 27.49 -13.80
N LEU A 189 -5.55 27.66 -14.80
CA LEU A 189 -4.86 26.51 -15.39
C LEU A 189 -3.95 25.82 -14.36
N ILE A 190 -3.20 26.59 -13.59
CA ILE A 190 -2.28 26.03 -12.59
C ILE A 190 -3.06 25.33 -11.47
N ILE A 191 -4.19 25.91 -11.04
CA ILE A 191 -5.06 25.26 -10.05
C ILE A 191 -5.61 23.95 -10.61
N THR A 192 -6.16 23.96 -11.82
CA THR A 192 -6.70 22.74 -12.41
C THR A 192 -5.61 21.70 -12.67
N ALA A 193 -4.39 22.10 -13.03
CA ALA A 193 -3.27 21.17 -13.19
C ALA A 193 -2.90 20.47 -11.87
N ILE A 194 -2.96 21.18 -10.75
CA ILE A 194 -2.78 20.58 -9.42
C ILE A 194 -3.95 19.66 -9.08
N MET A 195 -5.19 20.07 -9.40
CA MET A 195 -6.38 19.26 -9.16
C MET A 195 -6.42 17.99 -10.02
N VAL A 196 -5.90 18.04 -11.26
CA VAL A 196 -5.72 16.86 -12.13
C VAL A 196 -4.74 15.86 -11.55
N SER A 197 -3.82 16.29 -10.69
CA SER A 197 -2.85 15.39 -10.08
C SER A 197 -3.55 14.51 -9.04
N ALA A 198 -4.16 13.41 -9.54
CA ALA A 198 -4.84 12.39 -8.76
C ALA A 198 -3.99 11.88 -7.59
N PHE A 199 -2.65 11.92 -7.74
CA PHE A 199 -1.71 11.58 -6.69
C PHE A 199 -1.85 12.45 -5.43
N TYR A 200 -2.03 13.77 -5.52
CA TYR A 200 -2.09 14.61 -4.32
C TYR A 200 -3.28 14.24 -3.43
N PHE A 201 -4.38 13.84 -4.04
CA PHE A 201 -5.60 13.44 -3.33
C PHE A 201 -5.59 11.97 -2.93
N GLY A 202 -5.11 11.07 -3.79
CA GLY A 202 -4.93 9.67 -3.47
C GLY A 202 -3.97 9.46 -2.28
N PHE A 203 -2.92 10.27 -2.17
CA PHE A 203 -2.01 10.23 -1.03
C PHE A 203 -2.63 10.79 0.25
N THR A 204 -3.48 11.80 0.15
CA THR A 204 -4.22 12.32 1.31
C THR A 204 -5.17 11.27 1.88
N VAL A 205 -5.87 10.57 0.98
CA VAL A 205 -6.70 9.41 1.30
C VAL A 205 -5.89 8.29 1.92
N ALA A 206 -4.67 8.06 1.42
CA ALA A 206 -3.78 7.02 1.94
C ALA A 206 -3.17 7.36 3.31
N GLY A 207 -3.45 8.54 3.89
CA GLY A 207 -2.83 8.97 5.14
C GLY A 207 -1.43 9.56 4.98
N VAL A 208 -0.98 9.87 3.76
CA VAL A 208 0.29 10.55 3.55
C VAL A 208 0.14 12.04 3.83
N SER A 209 0.87 12.48 4.85
CA SER A 209 0.65 13.78 5.49
C SER A 209 1.57 14.90 4.98
N ALA A 210 2.41 14.63 3.98
CA ALA A 210 3.47 15.52 3.51
C ALA A 210 2.96 16.89 3.02
N ILE A 211 1.72 17.01 2.55
CA ILE A 211 1.14 18.31 2.17
C ILE A 211 1.18 19.35 3.30
N ILE A 212 1.20 18.94 4.57
CA ILE A 212 1.23 19.85 5.71
C ILE A 212 2.53 20.66 5.73
N TRP A 213 3.70 20.01 5.69
CA TRP A 213 4.98 20.73 5.66
C TRP A 213 5.12 21.54 4.36
N VAL A 214 4.59 21.04 3.25
CA VAL A 214 4.60 21.73 1.95
C VAL A 214 3.82 23.03 2.02
N THR A 215 2.64 23.01 2.63
CA THR A 215 1.80 24.20 2.84
C THR A 215 2.51 25.22 3.71
N LEU A 216 3.15 24.78 4.80
CA LEU A 216 3.91 25.65 5.70
C LEU A 216 5.12 26.27 4.97
N LEU A 217 5.85 25.49 4.18
CA LEU A 217 6.98 25.97 3.38
C LEU A 217 6.54 26.94 2.27
N ALA A 218 5.39 26.67 1.63
CA ALA A 218 4.76 27.57 0.68
C ALA A 218 4.45 28.93 1.32
N MET A 219 3.87 28.93 2.52
CA MET A 219 3.63 30.17 3.28
C MET A 219 4.93 30.89 3.62
N ALA A 220 5.98 30.15 4.00
CA ALA A 220 7.29 30.74 4.25
C ALA A 220 7.82 31.51 3.03
N TYR A 221 7.66 30.96 1.82
CA TYR A 221 8.04 31.65 0.59
C TYR A 221 7.11 32.82 0.24
N ILE A 222 5.79 32.65 0.35
CA ILE A 222 4.80 33.68 0.00
C ILE A 222 4.97 34.94 0.85
N PHE A 223 5.31 34.77 2.13
CA PHE A 223 5.51 35.83 3.11
C PHE A 223 6.98 36.16 3.38
N ARG A 224 7.90 35.79 2.48
CA ARG A 224 9.36 36.03 2.60
C ARG A 224 9.75 37.50 2.79
N ASP A 225 8.89 38.44 2.40
CA ASP A 225 9.03 39.87 2.65
C ASP A 225 8.84 40.25 4.14
N ARG A 226 8.31 39.34 4.96
CA ARG A 226 8.10 39.49 6.40
C ARG A 226 8.92 38.43 7.13
N PRO A 227 10.12 38.75 7.66
CA PRO A 227 11.10 37.75 8.07
C PRO A 227 10.59 36.86 9.20
N TYR A 228 9.85 37.43 10.16
CA TYR A 228 9.28 36.67 11.27
C TYR A 228 8.20 35.70 10.82
N ILE A 229 7.26 36.11 9.95
CA ILE A 229 6.20 35.22 9.46
C ILE A 229 6.81 34.12 8.60
N SER A 230 7.71 34.49 7.69
CA SER A 230 8.42 33.54 6.84
C SER A 230 9.19 32.52 7.66
N GLY A 231 9.94 32.98 8.67
CA GLY A 231 10.75 32.12 9.53
C GLY A 231 9.90 31.24 10.43
N ILE A 232 8.80 31.76 11.01
CA ILE A 232 7.85 30.96 11.81
C ILE A 232 7.33 29.80 10.96
N MET A 233 6.82 30.09 9.75
CA MET A 233 6.24 29.08 8.87
C MET A 233 7.27 28.04 8.41
N PHE A 234 8.51 28.46 8.13
CA PHE A 234 9.60 27.54 7.81
C PHE A 234 9.96 26.65 9.01
N GLY A 235 10.10 27.23 10.21
CA GLY A 235 10.41 26.46 11.42
C GLY A 235 9.29 25.49 11.80
N LEU A 236 8.02 25.85 11.58
CA LEU A 236 6.89 24.93 11.72
C LEU A 236 6.92 23.82 10.66
N SER A 237 7.26 24.14 9.40
CA SER A 237 7.44 23.14 8.34
C SER A 237 8.47 22.07 8.75
N VAL A 238 9.64 22.51 9.22
CA VAL A 238 10.71 21.62 9.73
C VAL A 238 10.32 20.91 11.02
N ALA A 239 9.50 21.53 11.87
CA ALA A 239 8.99 20.89 13.09
C ALA A 239 7.90 19.85 12.81
N TYR A 240 7.33 19.83 11.61
CA TYR A 240 6.41 18.79 11.18
C TYR A 240 7.16 17.56 10.65
N LYS A 241 8.12 17.80 9.75
CA LYS A 241 8.99 16.77 9.17
C LYS A 241 10.36 17.37 8.84
N GLN A 242 11.38 16.52 8.81
CA GLN A 242 12.76 16.91 8.52
C GLN A 242 12.98 17.24 7.03
N ASP A 243 12.19 16.66 6.11
CA ASP A 243 12.27 16.85 4.66
C ASP A 243 12.47 18.30 4.18
N PRO A 244 11.67 19.30 4.60
CA PRO A 244 11.84 20.70 4.20
C PRO A 244 13.18 21.32 4.60
N ALA A 245 13.92 20.75 5.56
CA ALA A 245 15.22 21.29 5.97
C ALA A 245 16.22 21.31 4.81
N ILE A 246 16.08 20.42 3.82
CA ILE A 246 16.93 20.36 2.63
C ILE A 246 16.92 21.66 1.81
N VAL A 247 15.82 22.44 1.82
CA VAL A 247 15.77 23.69 1.07
C VAL A 247 16.35 24.89 1.84
N PHE A 248 16.61 24.71 3.14
CA PHE A 248 17.05 25.78 4.04
C PHE A 248 18.27 26.55 3.52
N PRO A 249 19.40 25.93 3.13
CA PRO A 249 20.59 26.69 2.75
C PRO A 249 20.35 27.56 1.51
N PHE A 250 19.56 27.07 0.55
CA PHE A 250 19.20 27.82 -0.65
C PHE A 250 18.25 28.98 -0.33
N LEU A 251 17.19 28.73 0.44
CA LEU A 251 16.22 29.75 0.81
C LEU A 251 16.86 30.83 1.69
N LEU A 252 17.75 30.44 2.61
CA LEU A 252 18.51 31.39 3.43
C LEU A 252 19.39 32.28 2.56
N TYR A 253 20.13 31.70 1.60
CA TYR A 253 20.97 32.47 0.69
C TYR A 253 20.13 33.41 -0.20
N PHE A 254 18.98 32.94 -0.70
CA PHE A 254 18.00 33.79 -1.39
C PHE A 254 17.60 34.99 -0.53
N ILE A 255 17.16 34.73 0.71
CA ILE A 255 16.71 35.80 1.62
C ILE A 255 17.85 36.78 1.92
N TYR A 256 19.05 36.28 2.17
CA TYR A 256 20.24 37.09 2.40
C TYR A 256 20.54 38.01 1.20
N LYS A 257 20.46 37.49 -0.02
CA LYS A 257 20.77 38.25 -1.25
C LYS A 257 19.68 39.25 -1.61
N GLU A 258 18.41 38.94 -1.37
CA GLU A 258 17.28 39.80 -1.76
C GLU A 258 16.88 40.83 -0.71
N TYR A 259 17.03 40.51 0.58
CA TYR A 259 16.54 41.33 1.70
C TYR A 259 17.65 41.74 2.68
N GLY A 260 18.87 41.20 2.55
CA GLY A 260 20.03 41.55 3.38
C GLY A 260 20.17 40.73 4.67
N GLY A 261 21.33 40.86 5.31
CA GLY A 261 21.73 40.05 6.48
C GLY A 261 20.85 40.21 7.71
N SER A 262 20.38 41.44 8.01
CA SER A 262 19.47 41.68 9.15
C SER A 262 18.14 40.94 8.98
N HIS A 263 17.61 40.90 7.77
CA HIS A 263 16.37 40.18 7.44
C HIS A 263 16.58 38.67 7.53
N ALA A 264 17.68 38.17 6.97
CA ALA A 264 18.06 36.77 7.08
C ALA A 264 18.23 36.32 8.54
N MET A 265 18.85 37.13 9.39
CA MET A 265 19.00 36.80 10.82
C MET A 265 17.64 36.73 11.53
N LYS A 266 16.74 37.68 11.29
CA LYS A 266 15.37 37.66 11.85
C LYS A 266 14.59 36.43 11.39
N PHE A 267 14.76 36.03 10.13
CA PHE A 267 14.19 34.80 9.57
C PHE A 267 14.72 33.56 10.31
N VAL A 268 16.04 33.45 10.50
CA VAL A 268 16.66 32.32 11.23
C VAL A 268 16.22 32.27 12.69
N VAL A 269 16.21 33.41 13.39
CA VAL A 269 15.74 33.49 14.78
C VAL A 269 14.29 33.02 14.89
N ALA A 270 13.42 33.44 13.97
CA ALA A 270 12.04 33.01 13.92
C ALA A 270 11.88 31.50 13.66
N ILE A 271 12.72 30.91 12.80
CA ILE A 271 12.77 29.44 12.59
C ILE A 271 13.08 28.72 13.89
N VAL A 272 14.17 29.13 14.55
CA VAL A 272 14.65 28.49 15.78
C VAL A 272 13.57 28.56 16.86
N ILE A 273 12.99 29.75 17.08
CA ILE A 273 11.95 29.95 18.09
C ILE A 273 10.71 29.09 17.79
N SER A 274 10.19 29.09 16.56
CA SER A 274 8.97 28.34 16.26
C SER A 274 9.21 26.82 16.28
N PHE A 275 10.36 26.35 15.81
CA PHE A 275 10.75 24.95 15.88
C PHE A 275 10.80 24.47 17.34
N PHE A 276 11.52 25.19 18.21
CA PHE A 276 11.62 24.79 19.61
C PHE A 276 10.29 24.96 20.36
N ALA A 277 9.48 25.97 20.05
CA ALA A 277 8.20 26.18 20.75
C ALA A 277 7.25 24.98 20.66
N VAL A 278 7.15 24.33 19.49
CA VAL A 278 6.27 23.17 19.29
C VAL A 278 6.92 21.84 19.66
N ASN A 279 8.25 21.81 19.82
CA ASN A 279 8.98 20.63 20.30
C ASN A 279 9.18 20.63 21.82
N LEU A 280 9.09 21.80 22.47
CA LEU A 280 9.38 21.98 23.88
C LEU A 280 8.60 21.02 24.80
N PRO A 281 7.29 20.76 24.61
CA PRO A 281 6.58 19.81 25.46
C PRO A 281 7.23 18.42 25.49
N PHE A 282 7.69 17.94 24.34
CA PHE A 282 8.30 16.62 24.20
C PHE A 282 9.75 16.59 24.70
N ILE A 283 10.50 17.67 24.50
CA ILE A 283 11.83 17.84 25.09
C ILE A 283 11.75 17.81 26.62
N VAL A 284 10.70 18.38 27.21
CA VAL A 284 10.48 18.35 28.66
C VAL A 284 10.06 16.97 29.15
N MET A 285 9.26 16.22 28.38
CA MET A 285 8.84 14.86 28.74
C MET A 285 10.00 13.85 28.72
N GLY A 286 10.86 13.92 27.69
CA GLY A 286 11.94 12.97 27.48
C GLY A 286 12.96 13.52 26.46
N PRO A 287 13.97 14.29 26.89
CA PRO A 287 14.88 14.97 25.95
C PRO A 287 15.73 13.97 25.16
N MET A 288 16.10 12.84 25.76
CA MET A 288 16.93 11.82 25.11
C MET A 288 16.10 10.97 24.14
N GLU A 289 14.88 10.62 24.53
CA GLU A 289 13.90 9.89 23.73
C GLU A 289 13.53 10.71 22.49
N TRP A 290 13.26 12.00 22.67
CA TRP A 290 12.95 12.94 21.58
C TRP A 290 14.11 13.05 20.58
N ILE A 291 15.33 13.33 21.05
CA ILE A 291 16.46 13.57 20.14
C ILE A 291 16.89 12.29 19.41
N THR A 292 16.92 11.15 20.10
CA THR A 292 17.27 9.86 19.48
C THR A 292 16.26 9.45 18.42
N SER A 293 14.98 9.70 18.67
CA SER A 293 13.91 9.39 17.73
C SER A 293 13.96 10.26 16.47
N ILE A 294 14.13 11.58 16.61
CA ILE A 294 14.18 12.49 15.46
C ILE A 294 15.43 12.27 14.60
N LEU A 295 16.56 11.93 15.22
CA LEU A 295 17.79 11.63 14.51
C LEU A 295 17.78 10.22 13.89
N SER A 296 16.92 9.32 14.37
CA SER A 296 16.84 7.95 13.86
C SER A 296 16.43 7.87 12.39
N VAL A 297 15.75 8.87 11.84
CA VAL A 297 15.36 8.96 10.42
C VAL A 297 16.54 8.73 9.48
N ALA A 298 17.74 9.19 9.83
CA ALA A 298 18.93 9.03 9.00
C ALA A 298 19.50 7.60 8.99
N ASN A 299 19.20 6.80 10.02
CA ASN A 299 19.81 5.49 10.29
C ASN A 299 18.75 4.41 10.56
N GLN A 300 17.54 4.53 9.99
CA GLN A 300 16.51 3.53 10.20
C GLN A 300 16.92 2.20 9.54
N ASN A 301 16.83 1.12 10.31
CA ASN A 301 17.01 -0.24 9.80
C ASN A 301 15.70 -0.71 9.14
N ILE A 302 15.38 -0.13 7.98
CA ILE A 302 14.18 -0.44 7.19
C ILE A 302 14.57 -0.87 5.79
N ILE A 303 13.70 -1.66 5.15
CA ILE A 303 13.96 -2.11 3.78
C ILE A 303 14.02 -0.92 2.80
N GLY A 304 14.91 -1.02 1.80
CA GLY A 304 14.98 -0.04 0.72
C GLY A 304 13.77 -0.14 -0.22
N VAL A 305 13.19 1.02 -0.55
CA VAL A 305 12.08 1.20 -1.48
C VAL A 305 12.23 2.56 -2.17
N GLY A 306 11.88 2.65 -3.45
CA GLY A 306 11.79 3.93 -4.14
C GLY A 306 12.04 3.88 -5.64
N VAL A 307 12.14 5.07 -6.22
CA VAL A 307 12.27 5.29 -7.68
C VAL A 307 13.66 5.76 -8.12
N GLY A 308 14.59 5.91 -7.18
CA GLY A 308 15.94 6.43 -7.42
C GLY A 308 16.97 5.36 -7.80
N PRO A 309 18.22 5.75 -8.09
CA PRO A 309 19.31 4.82 -8.40
C PRO A 309 19.59 3.78 -7.31
N SER A 310 19.15 4.03 -6.07
CA SER A 310 19.21 3.08 -4.96
C SER A 310 18.48 1.76 -5.22
N ILE A 311 17.56 1.71 -6.19
CA ILE A 311 16.90 0.48 -6.63
C ILE A 311 17.89 -0.61 -7.05
N ILE A 312 19.03 -0.24 -7.62
CA ILE A 312 20.09 -1.19 -7.99
C ILE A 312 20.57 -1.98 -6.76
N SER A 313 20.60 -1.33 -5.59
CA SER A 313 20.98 -1.97 -4.32
C SER A 313 19.85 -2.80 -3.73
N PHE A 314 18.73 -2.15 -3.38
CA PHE A 314 17.68 -2.85 -2.63
C PHE A 314 16.88 -3.85 -3.47
N ALA A 315 16.85 -3.74 -4.81
CA ALA A 315 16.24 -4.76 -5.68
C ALA A 315 17.16 -5.96 -5.94
N GLY A 316 18.36 -6.00 -5.35
CA GLY A 316 19.24 -7.17 -5.39
C GLY A 316 20.07 -7.31 -6.66
N PHE A 317 20.25 -6.25 -7.47
CA PHE A 317 21.15 -6.28 -8.61
C PHE A 317 22.62 -6.15 -8.20
N TYR A 318 22.92 -5.18 -7.32
CA TYR A 318 24.25 -4.99 -6.75
C TYR A 318 24.14 -4.29 -5.40
N HIS A 319 24.43 -5.01 -4.33
CA HIS A 319 24.27 -4.48 -2.97
C HIS A 319 25.25 -3.34 -2.70
N VAL A 320 24.71 -2.16 -2.43
CA VAL A 320 25.44 -0.95 -2.02
C VAL A 320 24.90 -0.50 -0.68
N ASN A 321 25.81 -0.30 0.28
CA ASN A 321 25.47 0.11 1.63
C ASN A 321 24.65 1.43 1.64
N PRO A 322 23.57 1.54 2.43
CA PRO A 322 22.76 2.76 2.53
C PRO A 322 23.57 4.04 2.82
N LEU A 323 24.66 3.96 3.57
CA LEU A 323 25.55 5.10 3.90
C LEU A 323 26.17 5.75 2.66
N TYR A 324 26.38 4.99 1.59
CA TYR A 324 26.84 5.53 0.32
C TYR A 324 25.84 6.56 -0.22
N PHE A 325 24.55 6.22 -0.23
CA PHE A 325 23.49 7.09 -0.72
C PHE A 325 23.35 8.33 0.15
N SER A 326 23.42 8.20 1.48
CA SER A 326 23.45 9.35 2.39
C SER A 326 24.62 10.29 2.11
N SER A 327 25.79 9.74 1.77
CA SER A 327 26.98 10.53 1.41
C SER A 327 26.80 11.25 0.07
N VAL A 328 26.23 10.57 -0.93
CA VAL A 328 25.92 11.16 -2.24
C VAL A 328 24.90 12.29 -2.09
N VAL A 329 23.85 12.11 -1.28
CA VAL A 329 22.86 13.14 -0.95
C VAL A 329 23.54 14.38 -0.38
N LEU A 330 24.40 14.22 0.64
CA LEU A 330 25.11 15.35 1.24
C LEU A 330 26.03 16.07 0.25
N ILE A 331 26.76 15.33 -0.58
CA ILE A 331 27.67 15.90 -1.58
C ILE A 331 26.92 16.64 -2.66
N LEU A 332 25.80 16.10 -3.15
CA LEU A 332 24.95 16.75 -4.13
C LEU A 332 24.32 18.02 -3.56
N GLU A 333 23.84 17.99 -2.31
CA GLU A 333 23.32 19.15 -1.61
C GLU A 333 24.36 20.28 -1.54
N LEU A 334 25.57 19.98 -1.08
CA LEU A 334 26.67 20.95 -1.00
C LEU A 334 27.11 21.46 -2.39
N PHE A 335 27.15 20.60 -3.39
CA PHE A 335 27.53 20.98 -4.75
C PHE A 335 26.47 21.87 -5.41
N LEU A 336 25.18 21.53 -5.27
CA LEU A 336 24.10 22.36 -5.79
C LEU A 336 24.04 23.69 -5.05
N LEU A 337 24.32 23.72 -3.74
CA LEU A 337 24.45 24.98 -2.99
C LEU A 337 25.61 25.83 -3.53
N PHE A 338 26.77 25.21 -3.81
CA PHE A 338 27.89 25.90 -4.45
C PHE A 338 27.49 26.49 -5.81
N LEU A 339 26.82 25.71 -6.67
CA LEU A 339 26.32 26.22 -7.95
C LEU A 339 25.31 27.36 -7.76
N TYR A 340 24.39 27.23 -6.82
CA TYR A 340 23.39 28.24 -6.51
C TYR A 340 24.04 29.55 -6.07
N ILE A 341 25.04 29.49 -5.18
CA ILE A 341 25.79 30.68 -4.74
C ILE A 341 26.55 31.30 -5.91
N ARG A 342 27.26 30.47 -6.70
CA ARG A 342 28.15 30.94 -7.78
C ARG A 342 27.40 31.53 -8.96
N TYR A 343 26.23 30.99 -9.27
CA TYR A 343 25.40 31.33 -10.43
C TYR A 343 24.03 31.88 -10.00
N TYR A 344 23.98 32.51 -8.82
CA TYR A 344 22.74 32.97 -8.18
C TYR A 344 21.79 33.72 -9.11
N ASN A 345 22.29 34.68 -9.88
CA ASN A 345 21.42 35.48 -10.76
C ASN A 345 20.67 34.63 -11.81
N ALA A 346 21.28 33.53 -12.27
CA ALA A 346 20.65 32.61 -13.22
C ALA A 346 19.78 31.56 -12.53
N LEU A 347 20.16 31.13 -11.32
CA LEU A 347 19.50 30.05 -10.59
C LEU A 347 18.52 30.53 -9.52
N LYS A 348 18.37 31.84 -9.31
CA LYS A 348 17.66 32.48 -8.20
C LYS A 348 16.32 31.83 -7.84
N TYR A 349 15.55 31.42 -8.84
CA TYR A 349 14.20 30.85 -8.69
C TYR A 349 14.13 29.33 -8.83
N ALA A 350 15.27 28.65 -8.97
CA ALA A 350 15.36 27.21 -9.16
C ALA A 350 15.52 26.41 -7.85
N PHE A 351 15.59 27.08 -6.69
CA PHE A 351 15.97 26.41 -5.44
C PHE A 351 14.98 25.35 -4.94
N PHE A 352 13.70 25.39 -5.32
CA PHE A 352 12.76 24.29 -5.03
C PHE A 352 12.94 23.08 -5.95
N ALA A 353 13.70 23.20 -7.04
CA ALA A 353 14.02 22.07 -7.91
C ALA A 353 15.24 21.26 -7.43
N PHE A 354 16.16 21.86 -6.67
CA PHE A 354 17.34 21.14 -6.17
C PHE A 354 17.02 19.99 -5.23
N PRO A 355 16.08 20.13 -4.27
CA PRO A 355 15.67 19.02 -3.41
C PRO A 355 15.22 17.78 -4.18
N VAL A 356 14.56 17.94 -5.34
CA VAL A 356 14.17 16.81 -6.21
C VAL A 356 15.39 16.03 -6.66
N ILE A 357 16.43 16.74 -7.12
CA ILE A 357 17.68 16.13 -7.60
C ILE A 357 18.40 15.45 -6.43
N VAL A 358 18.44 16.09 -5.26
CA VAL A 358 19.14 15.56 -4.09
C VAL A 358 18.42 14.33 -3.54
N MET A 359 17.11 14.40 -3.33
CA MET A 359 16.31 13.29 -2.80
C MET A 359 16.25 12.09 -3.73
N LEU A 360 16.39 12.29 -5.06
CA LEU A 360 16.46 11.18 -6.02
C LEU A 360 17.59 10.18 -5.69
N PHE A 361 18.66 10.63 -5.04
CA PHE A 361 19.79 9.78 -4.65
C PHE A 361 19.67 9.22 -3.23
N ASN A 362 18.56 9.47 -2.52
CA ASN A 362 18.33 8.87 -1.22
C ASN A 362 18.15 7.34 -1.34
N PHE A 363 18.62 6.58 -0.35
CA PHE A 363 18.46 5.13 -0.30
C PHE A 363 16.99 4.71 -0.33
N ARG A 364 16.13 5.47 0.36
CA ARG A 364 14.67 5.29 0.34
C ARG A 364 14.03 6.56 -0.20
N VAL A 365 13.53 6.52 -1.43
CA VAL A 365 12.90 7.67 -2.11
C VAL A 365 11.51 7.31 -2.61
N LEU A 366 10.52 7.50 -1.74
CA LEU A 366 9.11 7.32 -2.13
C LEU A 366 8.71 8.42 -3.10
N ILE A 367 7.78 8.09 -4.01
CA ILE A 367 7.27 9.08 -4.97
C ILE A 367 6.61 10.26 -4.26
N SER A 368 6.03 10.02 -3.08
CA SER A 368 5.48 11.03 -2.19
C SER A 368 6.53 12.06 -1.75
N TYR A 369 7.82 11.72 -1.71
CA TYR A 369 8.88 12.66 -1.35
C TYR A 369 9.18 13.64 -2.48
N LEU A 370 9.01 13.21 -3.73
CA LEU A 370 9.34 13.99 -4.93
C LEU A 370 8.15 14.80 -5.43
N MET A 371 6.94 14.25 -5.33
CA MET A 371 5.77 14.79 -6.01
C MET A 371 5.33 16.17 -5.52
N TYR A 372 5.60 16.54 -4.27
CA TYR A 372 5.20 17.84 -3.70
C TYR A 372 6.14 18.99 -4.06
N TRP A 373 7.37 18.72 -4.47
CA TRP A 373 8.30 19.77 -4.90
C TRP A 373 7.86 20.50 -6.17
N PRO A 374 7.29 19.84 -7.21
CA PRO A 374 6.63 20.51 -8.31
C PRO A 374 5.60 21.57 -7.87
N PHE A 375 4.81 21.32 -6.83
CA PHE A 375 3.88 22.33 -6.28
C PHE A 375 4.63 23.56 -5.76
N LEU A 376 5.73 23.38 -5.03
CA LEU A 376 6.58 24.48 -4.56
C LEU A 376 7.25 25.23 -5.72
N VAL A 377 7.66 24.52 -6.78
CA VAL A 377 8.17 25.14 -8.01
C VAL A 377 7.08 26.00 -8.68
N MET A 378 5.83 25.52 -8.73
CA MET A 378 4.71 26.30 -9.26
C MET A 378 4.48 27.59 -8.45
N ILE A 379 4.64 27.56 -7.14
CA ILE A 379 4.52 28.76 -6.29
C ILE A 379 5.55 29.84 -6.66
N VAL A 380 6.72 29.47 -7.18
CA VAL A 380 7.77 30.43 -7.57
C VAL A 380 7.54 31.04 -8.96
N LEU A 381 6.81 30.36 -9.85
CA LEU A 381 6.58 30.81 -11.23
C LEU A 381 6.13 32.27 -11.35
N PRO A 382 5.23 32.81 -10.48
CA PRO A 382 4.83 34.21 -10.56
C PRO A 382 5.93 35.26 -10.36
N ASP A 383 7.09 34.85 -9.83
CA ASP A 383 8.24 35.74 -9.61
C ASP A 383 9.26 35.69 -10.76
N ILE A 384 9.10 34.75 -11.70
CA ILE A 384 9.98 34.59 -12.84
C ILE A 384 9.56 35.57 -13.94
N ASN A 385 10.41 36.56 -14.22
CA ASN A 385 10.27 37.37 -15.43
C ASN A 385 10.84 36.60 -16.63
N ILE A 386 9.95 35.91 -17.34
CA ILE A 386 10.34 35.05 -18.48
C ILE A 386 11.09 35.84 -19.56
N GLN A 387 10.72 37.09 -19.81
CA GLN A 387 11.38 37.91 -20.84
C GLN A 387 12.82 38.28 -20.50
N GLU A 388 13.11 38.55 -19.22
CA GLU A 388 14.46 38.86 -18.76
C GLU A 388 15.33 37.60 -18.58
N ASN A 389 14.73 36.48 -18.15
CA ASN A 389 15.44 35.26 -17.81
C ASN A 389 15.73 34.33 -19.00
N MET A 390 15.00 34.44 -20.12
CA MET A 390 15.31 33.66 -21.33
C MET A 390 16.55 34.15 -22.10
N LEU A 391 17.12 35.31 -21.74
CA LEU A 391 18.14 35.98 -22.56
C LEU A 391 19.59 35.58 -22.26
N LYS A 392 19.86 34.79 -21.21
CA LYS A 392 21.25 34.39 -20.88
C LYS A 392 21.37 32.90 -20.59
N PRO A 393 21.90 32.07 -21.51
CA PRO A 393 22.19 30.68 -21.22
C PRO A 393 23.18 30.55 -20.06
N LEU A 394 22.85 29.69 -19.10
CA LEU A 394 23.71 29.35 -17.98
C LEU A 394 24.95 28.61 -18.50
N HIS A 395 26.13 29.22 -18.37
CA HIS A 395 27.40 28.59 -18.71
C HIS A 395 28.09 28.10 -17.43
N VAL A 396 27.87 26.82 -17.10
CA VAL A 396 28.61 26.16 -16.02
C VAL A 396 30.03 25.84 -16.54
N LYS A 397 31.07 26.22 -15.78
CA LYS A 397 32.46 25.94 -16.17
C LYS A 397 32.69 24.43 -16.16
N LYS A 398 33.35 23.91 -17.21
CA LYS A 398 33.72 22.49 -17.34
C LYS A 398 34.47 21.97 -16.12
N SER A 399 35.32 22.80 -15.51
CA SER A 399 36.06 22.45 -14.28
C SER A 399 35.17 22.11 -13.09
N HIS A 400 34.03 22.79 -12.92
CA HIS A 400 33.10 22.48 -11.83
C HIS A 400 32.44 21.12 -12.03
N PHE A 401 32.08 20.79 -13.28
CA PHE A 401 31.50 19.49 -13.62
C PHE A 401 32.53 18.37 -13.41
N ILE A 402 33.77 18.55 -13.89
CA ILE A 402 34.87 17.60 -13.66
C ILE A 402 35.10 17.41 -12.16
N ALA A 403 35.12 18.47 -11.36
CA ALA A 403 35.31 18.38 -9.91
C ALA A 403 34.20 17.55 -9.24
N LEU A 404 32.93 17.78 -9.59
CA LEU A 404 31.82 16.97 -9.09
C LEU A 404 31.98 15.50 -9.51
N SER A 405 32.25 15.24 -10.79
CA SER A 405 32.43 13.88 -11.29
C SER A 405 33.57 13.16 -10.56
N LEU A 406 34.70 13.83 -10.31
CA LEU A 406 35.80 13.26 -9.54
C LEU A 406 35.40 12.98 -8.10
N VAL A 407 34.70 13.90 -7.42
CA VAL A 407 34.20 13.67 -6.05
C VAL A 407 33.25 12.49 -6.02
N LEU A 408 32.28 12.41 -6.94
CA LEU A 408 31.37 11.27 -7.03
C LEU A 408 32.14 9.98 -7.30
N ILE A 409 33.08 9.94 -8.24
CA ILE A 409 33.91 8.76 -8.52
C ILE A 409 34.73 8.33 -7.29
N VAL A 410 35.35 9.28 -6.58
CA VAL A 410 36.12 8.99 -5.36
C VAL A 410 35.23 8.46 -4.25
N VAL A 411 34.02 9.00 -4.10
CA VAL A 411 33.02 8.50 -3.14
C VAL A 411 32.57 7.10 -3.56
N THR A 412 32.19 6.90 -4.81
CA THR A 412 31.83 5.58 -5.35
C THR A 412 32.95 4.56 -5.17
N GLY A 413 34.19 4.89 -5.52
CA GLY A 413 35.36 4.02 -5.33
C GLY A 413 35.77 3.83 -3.86
N GLY A 414 35.54 4.83 -3.02
CA GLY A 414 35.84 4.80 -1.59
C GLY A 414 34.85 3.97 -0.76
N PHE A 415 33.61 3.82 -1.22
CA PHE A 415 32.59 3.00 -0.55
C PHE A 415 32.60 1.52 -0.98
N THR A 416 33.08 1.19 -2.19
CA THR A 416 33.15 -0.20 -2.67
C THR A 416 34.29 -1.01 -2.06
N ILE A 417 35.37 -0.35 -1.61
CA ILE A 417 36.61 -1.01 -1.14
C ILE A 417 36.55 -1.49 0.34
N PRO A 418 36.02 -0.74 1.33
CA PRO A 418 36.16 -1.09 2.75
C PRO A 418 34.99 -1.87 3.35
N LEU A 419 33.81 -1.93 2.70
CA LEU A 419 32.58 -2.44 3.33
C LEU A 419 32.23 -3.90 3.00
N HIS A 420 32.91 -4.53 2.05
CA HIS A 420 32.71 -5.96 1.73
C HIS A 420 33.55 -6.91 2.60
N SER A 421 34.46 -6.41 3.45
CA SER A 421 35.49 -7.24 4.09
C SER A 421 35.22 -7.65 5.54
N SER A 422 34.08 -7.31 6.14
CA SER A 422 33.84 -7.61 7.58
C SER A 422 32.40 -7.90 8.03
N SER A 423 31.41 -7.96 7.14
CA SER A 423 30.04 -8.31 7.47
C SER A 423 29.77 -9.81 7.29
N GLY A 424 28.83 -10.38 8.04
CA GLY A 424 28.31 -11.72 7.75
C GLY A 424 27.75 -11.81 6.34
N SER A 425 27.63 -13.02 5.81
CA SER A 425 27.14 -13.23 4.44
C SER A 425 25.98 -14.20 4.41
N MET A 426 25.00 -13.90 3.56
CA MET A 426 23.93 -14.83 3.17
C MET A 426 24.02 -15.05 1.66
N ALA A 427 23.72 -16.27 1.21
CA ALA A 427 23.55 -16.56 -0.21
C ALA A 427 22.46 -17.60 -0.41
N ILE A 428 21.45 -17.25 -1.22
CA ILE A 428 20.43 -18.19 -1.69
C ILE A 428 21.08 -19.04 -2.80
N LYS A 429 21.16 -20.35 -2.60
CA LYS A 429 21.82 -21.29 -3.52
C LYS A 429 20.86 -21.77 -4.60
N SER A 430 19.64 -22.13 -4.19
CA SER A 430 18.61 -22.67 -5.08
C SER A 430 17.22 -22.43 -4.51
N ILE A 431 16.25 -22.50 -5.41
CA ILE A 431 14.84 -22.70 -5.11
C ILE A 431 14.54 -24.15 -5.50
N ASP A 432 14.16 -24.97 -4.53
CA ASP A 432 14.12 -26.43 -4.67
C ASP A 432 12.72 -26.94 -5.03
N ALA A 433 11.69 -26.28 -4.53
CA ALA A 433 10.29 -26.58 -4.85
C ALA A 433 9.40 -25.37 -4.57
N SER A 434 8.24 -25.32 -5.22
CA SER A 434 7.11 -24.47 -4.86
C SER A 434 5.88 -25.33 -4.61
N SER A 435 4.94 -24.82 -3.83
CA SER A 435 3.60 -25.40 -3.72
C SER A 435 2.53 -24.31 -3.70
N ASP A 436 1.29 -24.69 -4.04
CA ASP A 436 0.03 -23.96 -3.80
C ASP A 436 -0.83 -24.74 -2.78
N THR A 437 -0.51 -24.57 -1.49
CA THR A 437 -1.19 -25.29 -0.40
C THR A 437 -2.59 -24.76 -0.09
N ILE A 438 -2.86 -23.50 -0.41
CA ILE A 438 -4.17 -22.85 -0.24
C ILE A 438 -5.07 -23.11 -1.46
N SER A 439 -4.55 -23.76 -2.51
CA SER A 439 -5.34 -24.25 -3.64
C SER A 439 -5.96 -23.12 -4.47
N ILE A 440 -5.27 -21.98 -4.58
CA ILE A 440 -5.72 -20.84 -5.39
C ILE A 440 -5.10 -20.95 -6.79
N PRO A 441 -5.90 -21.16 -7.85
CA PRO A 441 -5.37 -21.34 -9.19
C PRO A 441 -4.43 -20.20 -9.59
N ASN A 442 -3.24 -20.56 -10.08
CA ASN A 442 -2.18 -19.65 -10.52
C ASN A 442 -1.52 -18.81 -9.41
N ILE A 443 -1.50 -19.28 -8.17
CA ILE A 443 -0.78 -18.67 -7.07
C ILE A 443 0.24 -19.65 -6.49
N ILE A 444 1.31 -19.11 -5.91
CA ILE A 444 2.29 -19.81 -5.10
C ILE A 444 2.25 -19.20 -3.70
N ASP A 445 2.08 -20.06 -2.69
CA ASP A 445 1.97 -19.68 -1.28
C ASP A 445 3.07 -20.29 -0.41
N ARG A 446 3.93 -21.13 -0.99
CA ARG A 446 5.09 -21.70 -0.33
C ARG A 446 6.22 -21.96 -1.30
N ILE A 447 7.44 -21.62 -0.88
CA ILE A 447 8.67 -21.89 -1.62
C ILE A 447 9.67 -22.55 -0.69
N ASN A 448 10.28 -23.65 -1.12
CA ASN A 448 11.41 -24.30 -0.46
C ASN A 448 12.71 -23.76 -1.06
N ILE A 449 13.60 -23.28 -0.20
CA ILE A 449 14.87 -22.69 -0.61
C ILE A 449 16.04 -23.29 0.17
N THR A 450 17.17 -23.41 -0.51
CA THR A 450 18.46 -23.69 0.11
C THR A 450 19.21 -22.36 0.26
N ILE A 451 19.52 -21.98 1.49
CA ILE A 451 20.22 -20.74 1.84
C ILE A 451 21.42 -21.02 2.73
N SER A 452 22.56 -20.42 2.40
CA SER A 452 23.77 -20.46 3.21
C SER A 452 23.89 -19.21 4.07
N TYR A 453 24.30 -19.38 5.32
CA TYR A 453 24.58 -18.31 6.26
C TYR A 453 25.97 -18.49 6.86
N GLU A 454 26.80 -17.45 6.79
CA GLU A 454 28.10 -17.38 7.44
C GLU A 454 28.13 -16.19 8.40
N PRO A 455 28.13 -16.43 9.73
CA PRO A 455 28.10 -15.35 10.70
C PRO A 455 29.41 -14.56 10.65
N GLY A 456 29.31 -13.27 10.37
CA GLY A 456 30.41 -12.33 10.52
C GLY A 456 30.51 -11.78 11.94
N ASN A 457 31.54 -10.98 12.20
CA ASN A 457 31.72 -10.34 13.50
C ASN A 457 30.51 -9.47 13.86
N GLY A 458 29.91 -9.71 15.04
CA GLY A 458 28.78 -8.95 15.55
C GLY A 458 27.39 -9.50 15.16
N TYR A 459 27.31 -10.57 14.36
CA TYR A 459 26.05 -11.27 14.10
C TYR A 459 25.93 -12.52 14.99
N PRO A 460 24.71 -12.88 15.45
CA PRO A 460 24.49 -14.06 16.27
C PRO A 460 24.68 -15.35 15.46
N ALA A 461 24.99 -16.46 16.13
CA ALA A 461 25.18 -17.76 15.47
C ALA A 461 23.93 -18.25 14.72
N SER A 462 22.75 -17.75 15.10
CA SER A 462 21.50 -18.03 14.40
C SER A 462 20.67 -16.76 14.22
N ILE A 463 20.08 -16.57 13.05
CA ILE A 463 19.29 -15.38 12.69
C ILE A 463 17.91 -15.76 12.17
N PRO A 464 16.86 -14.98 12.45
CA PRO A 464 15.60 -15.08 11.74
C PRO A 464 15.77 -14.37 10.37
N ALA A 465 15.72 -15.12 9.28
CA ALA A 465 15.80 -14.53 7.94
C ALA A 465 14.41 -14.10 7.47
N TYR A 466 14.34 -12.92 6.86
CA TYR A 466 13.13 -12.36 6.27
C TYR A 466 13.26 -12.31 4.76
N PHE A 467 12.12 -12.37 4.07
CA PHE A 467 12.09 -12.51 2.62
C PHE A 467 11.20 -11.44 2.00
N ARG A 468 11.62 -11.02 0.80
CA ARG A 468 10.84 -10.17 -0.08
C ARG A 468 10.94 -10.69 -1.49
N ILE A 469 9.82 -10.69 -2.21
CA ILE A 469 9.77 -11.03 -3.63
C ILE A 469 9.40 -9.77 -4.43
N LEU A 470 10.20 -9.49 -5.46
CA LEU A 470 9.95 -8.44 -6.45
C LEU A 470 9.65 -9.10 -7.78
N THR A 471 8.41 -8.97 -8.26
CA THR A 471 8.00 -9.52 -9.56
C THR A 471 8.40 -8.60 -10.70
N ASP A 472 8.56 -9.17 -11.90
CA ASP A 472 8.74 -8.38 -13.13
C ASP A 472 7.38 -7.87 -13.70
N SER A 473 6.24 -8.23 -13.06
CA SER A 473 4.92 -7.66 -13.36
C SER A 473 4.79 -6.22 -12.86
N ALA A 474 3.78 -5.49 -13.35
CA ALA A 474 3.41 -4.22 -12.72
C ALA A 474 3.12 -4.47 -11.23
N MET A 475 3.28 -3.45 -10.38
CA MET A 475 3.04 -3.59 -8.94
C MET A 475 1.56 -3.89 -8.67
N GLU A 476 1.18 -5.15 -8.80
CA GLU A 476 -0.12 -5.69 -8.46
C GLU A 476 -0.32 -5.49 -6.96
N ASN A 477 -1.50 -5.05 -6.54
CA ASN A 477 -1.87 -4.71 -5.15
C ASN A 477 -1.19 -3.47 -4.53
N TYR A 478 -0.50 -2.63 -5.30
CA TYR A 478 0.05 -1.34 -4.84
C TYR A 478 1.07 -1.40 -3.68
N SER A 479 1.59 -2.58 -3.30
CA SER A 479 2.60 -2.70 -2.25
C SER A 479 3.97 -2.26 -2.75
N VAL A 480 4.38 -1.03 -2.38
CA VAL A 480 5.72 -0.51 -2.67
C VAL A 480 6.84 -1.32 -2.01
N ASN A 481 6.50 -2.12 -1.00
CA ASN A 481 7.44 -2.95 -0.28
C ASN A 481 7.77 -4.26 -1.00
N GLY A 482 7.09 -4.63 -2.09
CA GLY A 482 7.14 -5.97 -2.67
C GLY A 482 6.26 -6.96 -1.89
N LEU A 483 6.28 -8.23 -2.29
CA LEU A 483 5.58 -9.30 -1.59
C LEU A 483 6.44 -9.75 -0.39
N LEU A 484 5.94 -9.57 0.82
CA LEU A 484 6.66 -9.89 2.07
C LEU A 484 6.40 -11.32 2.51
N TRP A 485 7.48 -12.04 2.82
CA TRP A 485 7.45 -13.45 3.15
C TRP A 485 8.32 -13.73 4.38
N HIS A 486 7.97 -14.74 5.17
CA HIS A 486 8.70 -15.16 6.37
C HIS A 486 9.06 -16.65 6.34
N ALA A 487 10.01 -17.03 7.19
CA ALA A 487 10.32 -18.43 7.51
C ALA A 487 10.04 -18.69 8.99
N ASN A 488 9.57 -19.89 9.31
CA ASN A 488 9.41 -20.35 10.70
C ASN A 488 10.70 -20.95 11.29
N ALA A 489 11.81 -20.85 10.57
CA ALA A 489 13.10 -21.41 10.94
C ALA A 489 14.18 -20.33 11.03
N TYR A 490 15.10 -20.49 11.97
CA TYR A 490 16.31 -19.69 12.07
C TYR A 490 17.37 -20.27 11.13
N LEU A 491 18.17 -19.40 10.51
CA LEU A 491 19.36 -19.83 9.79
C LEU A 491 20.49 -20.11 10.77
N HIS A 492 21.14 -21.25 10.60
CA HIS A 492 22.35 -21.64 11.31
C HIS A 492 23.57 -21.52 10.39
N PRO A 493 24.81 -21.51 10.94
CA PRO A 493 26.01 -21.40 10.11
C PRO A 493 26.11 -22.59 9.16
N GLY A 494 26.39 -22.32 7.88
CA GLY A 494 26.38 -23.31 6.81
C GLY A 494 25.07 -23.29 6.00
N GLU A 495 24.72 -24.42 5.39
CA GLU A 495 23.54 -24.56 4.52
C GLU A 495 22.29 -24.92 5.32
N ASN A 496 21.18 -24.27 4.96
CA ASN A 496 19.87 -24.43 5.58
C ASN A 496 18.84 -24.64 4.49
N ASN A 497 17.98 -25.64 4.67
CA ASN A 497 16.83 -25.89 3.82
C ASN A 497 15.58 -25.45 4.56
N ILE A 498 14.93 -24.40 4.07
CA ILE A 498 13.79 -23.78 4.74
C ILE A 498 12.63 -23.59 3.78
N SER A 499 11.42 -23.59 4.33
CA SER A 499 10.20 -23.17 3.63
C SER A 499 9.87 -21.74 4.01
N ILE A 500 9.55 -20.93 3.01
CA ILE A 500 9.06 -19.56 3.19
C ILE A 500 7.59 -19.46 2.79
N TYR A 501 6.87 -18.53 3.41
CA TYR A 501 5.42 -18.32 3.28
C TYR A 501 5.11 -16.81 3.19
N PRO A 502 4.02 -16.40 2.50
CA PRO A 502 3.59 -15.01 2.45
C PRO A 502 3.14 -14.52 3.84
N ASP A 503 3.39 -13.25 4.15
CA ASP A 503 2.96 -12.64 5.42
C ASP A 503 1.44 -12.42 5.46
N ASN A 504 0.81 -12.21 4.30
CA ASN A 504 -0.63 -12.07 4.15
C ASN A 504 -1.08 -12.36 2.70
N SER A 505 -2.39 -12.29 2.46
CA SER A 505 -2.98 -12.55 1.13
C SER A 505 -2.55 -11.59 0.02
N PHE A 506 -2.09 -10.37 0.35
CA PHE A 506 -1.56 -9.43 -0.66
C PHE A 506 -0.15 -9.79 -1.12
N ASP A 507 0.54 -10.63 -0.34
CA ASP A 507 1.90 -11.08 -0.61
C ASP A 507 1.95 -12.40 -1.39
N LEU A 508 0.80 -12.92 -1.85
CA LEU A 508 0.73 -14.11 -2.68
C LEU A 508 1.48 -13.89 -4.00
N LEU A 509 2.31 -14.87 -4.40
CA LEU A 509 3.10 -14.80 -5.62
C LEU A 509 2.29 -15.37 -6.79
N PRO A 510 2.08 -14.61 -7.88
CA PRO A 510 1.48 -15.17 -9.09
C PRO A 510 2.36 -16.25 -9.73
N SER A 511 1.76 -17.40 -10.06
CA SER A 511 2.42 -18.46 -10.82
C SER A 511 2.87 -17.98 -12.19
N ASN A 512 3.92 -18.60 -12.72
CA ASN A 512 4.53 -18.29 -14.02
C ASN A 512 4.99 -16.83 -14.19
N THR A 513 5.25 -16.13 -13.08
CA THR A 513 5.78 -14.76 -13.10
C THR A 513 7.24 -14.77 -12.69
N SER A 514 8.12 -14.16 -13.48
CA SER A 514 9.54 -14.01 -13.10
C SER A 514 9.69 -13.04 -11.94
N PHE A 515 10.64 -13.32 -11.05
CA PHE A 515 10.83 -12.53 -9.85
C PHE A 515 12.27 -12.58 -9.31
N ILE A 516 12.58 -11.63 -8.43
CA ILE A 516 13.79 -11.62 -7.61
C ILE A 516 13.40 -11.88 -6.16
N LEU A 517 13.87 -13.00 -5.61
CA LEU A 517 13.77 -13.31 -4.19
C LEU A 517 14.92 -12.65 -3.46
N ILE A 518 14.62 -11.91 -2.40
CA ILE A 518 15.58 -11.21 -1.57
C ILE A 518 15.45 -11.73 -0.14
N ALA A 519 16.50 -12.34 0.39
CA ALA A 519 16.62 -12.66 1.80
C ALA A 519 17.37 -11.53 2.51
N TYR A 520 16.90 -11.07 3.67
CA TYR A 520 17.52 -9.98 4.41
C TYR A 520 17.47 -10.19 5.93
N TYR A 521 18.49 -9.69 6.61
CA TYR A 521 18.56 -9.56 8.07
C TYR A 521 19.62 -8.52 8.45
N GLY A 522 19.20 -7.43 9.11
CA GLY A 522 20.09 -6.30 9.40
C GLY A 522 20.71 -5.73 8.12
N GLN A 523 22.03 -5.65 8.04
CA GLN A 523 22.73 -5.14 6.84
C GLN A 523 23.04 -6.25 5.82
N MET A 524 22.72 -7.51 6.12
CA MET A 524 22.96 -8.63 5.20
C MET A 524 21.79 -8.77 4.23
N GLN A 525 22.12 -9.00 2.96
CA GLN A 525 21.14 -9.22 1.90
C GLN A 525 21.68 -10.26 0.91
N ALA A 526 20.82 -11.18 0.48
CA ALA A 526 21.07 -12.10 -0.62
C ALA A 526 19.94 -11.97 -1.65
N SER A 527 20.26 -12.12 -2.93
CA SER A 527 19.26 -12.11 -4.00
C SER A 527 19.39 -13.34 -4.90
N TYR A 528 18.27 -13.83 -5.39
CA TYR A 528 18.17 -14.91 -6.37
C TYR A 528 17.12 -14.55 -7.40
N ARG A 529 17.49 -14.53 -8.69
CA ARG A 529 16.56 -14.28 -9.79
C ARG A 529 15.98 -15.60 -10.27
N SER A 530 14.66 -15.73 -10.20
CA SER A 530 13.90 -16.85 -10.75
C SER A 530 13.29 -16.47 -12.09
N PRO A 531 13.33 -17.34 -13.12
CA PRO A 531 12.59 -17.13 -14.37
C PRO A 531 11.06 -17.25 -14.17
N GLY A 532 10.64 -17.61 -12.96
CA GLY A 532 9.26 -17.89 -12.60
C GLY A 532 9.13 -19.32 -12.10
N LEU A 533 8.18 -19.52 -11.20
CA LEU A 533 7.84 -20.83 -10.68
C LEU A 533 6.45 -21.18 -11.19
N TYR A 534 6.23 -22.45 -11.46
CA TYR A 534 4.94 -22.96 -11.87
C TYR A 534 4.55 -24.04 -10.90
N ASP A 535 3.35 -23.94 -10.35
CA ASP A 535 2.75 -25.02 -9.60
C ASP A 535 1.30 -25.23 -10.02
N GLN A 536 0.86 -26.48 -9.93
CA GLN A 536 -0.52 -26.87 -10.15
C GLN A 536 -1.19 -27.00 -8.78
N PRO A 537 -2.34 -26.36 -8.53
CA PRO A 537 -3.05 -26.49 -7.27
C PRO A 537 -3.27 -27.96 -6.92
N GLU A 538 -2.94 -28.37 -5.69
CA GLU A 538 -3.13 -29.75 -5.22
C GLU A 538 -4.63 -30.12 -5.28
N TYR A 539 -5.51 -29.13 -5.07
CA TYR A 539 -6.95 -29.22 -5.30
C TYR A 539 -7.47 -27.97 -6.03
N PRO A 540 -7.81 -28.01 -7.33
CA PRO A 540 -8.29 -26.85 -8.09
C PRO A 540 -9.75 -26.56 -7.76
N VAL A 541 -10.04 -26.11 -6.54
CA VAL A 541 -11.35 -25.56 -6.19
C VAL A 541 -11.16 -24.07 -5.94
N PRO A 542 -11.58 -23.20 -6.86
CA PRO A 542 -11.48 -21.76 -6.66
C PRO A 542 -12.32 -21.40 -5.44
N ASP A 543 -11.66 -21.05 -4.34
CA ASP A 543 -12.32 -20.47 -3.18
C ASP A 543 -12.94 -19.12 -3.60
N PRO A 544 -14.27 -18.98 -3.56
CA PRO A 544 -14.94 -17.73 -3.91
C PRO A 544 -14.54 -16.55 -3.01
N MET A 545 -14.04 -16.80 -1.79
CA MET A 545 -13.57 -15.76 -0.87
C MET A 545 -12.20 -15.20 -1.26
N PHE A 546 -11.35 -15.97 -1.94
CA PHE A 546 -10.07 -15.47 -2.49
C PHE A 546 -10.25 -14.73 -3.82
N LEU A 547 -11.39 -14.94 -4.51
CA LEU A 547 -11.81 -14.13 -5.67
C LEU A 547 -12.30 -12.72 -5.27
N TYR A 548 -12.72 -12.50 -4.01
CA TYR A 548 -13.24 -11.23 -3.51
C TYR A 548 -12.89 -10.98 -2.02
N PRO A 549 -11.71 -10.41 -1.70
CA PRO A 549 -11.33 -10.14 -0.32
C PRO A 549 -12.05 -8.90 0.19
N GLU A 550 -13.15 -9.06 0.95
CA GLU A 550 -13.66 -7.97 1.79
C GLU A 550 -12.89 -7.91 3.12
N TYR A 551 -12.45 -6.70 3.46
CA TYR A 551 -11.41 -6.40 4.44
C TYR A 551 -11.93 -6.40 5.89
N SER A 552 -11.38 -7.28 6.74
CA SER A 552 -11.22 -7.03 8.17
C SER A 552 -10.08 -7.86 8.78
N LYS A 553 -9.06 -7.21 9.36
CA LYS A 553 -7.98 -7.85 10.13
C LYS A 553 -8.44 -8.47 11.47
N SER A 554 -9.68 -8.21 11.91
CA SER A 554 -10.20 -8.89 13.11
C SER A 554 -10.49 -10.38 12.87
N GLU A 555 -10.48 -10.82 11.60
CA GLU A 555 -10.65 -12.22 11.22
C GLU A 555 -9.56 -12.58 10.20
N PRO A 556 -8.32 -12.83 10.66
CA PRO A 556 -7.20 -13.12 9.78
C PRO A 556 -7.29 -14.57 9.28
N PHE A 557 -8.31 -14.89 8.48
CA PHE A 557 -8.85 -16.22 8.16
C PHE A 557 -9.81 -16.77 9.21
N PRO A 558 -11.14 -16.75 8.96
CA PRO A 558 -12.05 -17.66 9.59
C PRO A 558 -12.46 -18.73 8.57
N GLY A 559 -12.08 -19.95 8.90
CA GLY A 559 -13.06 -21.01 8.73
C GLY A 559 -14.41 -20.55 9.25
N TRP A 560 -15.42 -20.39 8.39
CA TRP A 560 -16.73 -20.03 8.89
C TRP A 560 -17.27 -21.22 9.68
N GLN A 561 -17.84 -20.93 10.86
CA GLN A 561 -18.45 -21.96 11.70
C GLN A 561 -19.93 -21.66 11.88
N ALA A 562 -20.79 -22.49 11.29
CA ALA A 562 -22.24 -22.46 11.52
C ALA A 562 -22.59 -23.44 12.63
N ARG A 563 -23.11 -22.93 13.76
CA ARG A 563 -23.58 -23.73 14.89
C ARG A 563 -25.09 -23.67 15.01
N GLY A 564 -25.77 -24.82 14.99
CA GLY A 564 -27.22 -24.88 15.16
C GLY A 564 -27.73 -26.30 15.34
N ASN A 565 -28.70 -26.49 16.25
CA ASN A 565 -29.33 -27.79 16.55
C ASN A 565 -28.34 -28.94 16.84
N GLY A 566 -27.26 -28.64 17.56
CA GLY A 566 -26.26 -29.63 17.95
C GLY A 566 -25.26 -29.99 16.85
N VAL A 567 -25.28 -29.30 15.69
CA VAL A 567 -24.27 -29.42 14.64
C VAL A 567 -23.40 -28.17 14.61
N ASP A 568 -22.10 -28.41 14.54
CA ASP A 568 -21.09 -27.44 14.15
C ASP A 568 -20.55 -27.82 12.78
N ILE A 569 -20.81 -26.97 11.78
CA ILE A 569 -20.15 -27.03 10.48
C ILE A 569 -19.06 -25.98 10.49
N ALA A 570 -17.81 -26.39 10.37
CA ALA A 570 -16.66 -25.53 10.19
C ALA A 570 -16.00 -25.83 8.85
N TYR A 571 -15.59 -24.81 8.13
CA TYR A 571 -14.63 -24.97 7.04
C TYR A 571 -13.23 -24.69 7.60
N ASP A 572 -12.22 -25.52 7.34
CA ASP A 572 -10.84 -25.26 7.79
C ASP A 572 -9.81 -25.67 6.72
N ALA A 573 -8.52 -25.47 7.00
CA ALA A 573 -7.42 -25.76 6.07
C ALA A 573 -7.29 -27.25 5.67
N GLN A 574 -8.06 -28.15 6.28
CA GLN A 574 -8.12 -29.59 5.94
C GLN A 574 -9.43 -29.97 5.24
N GLY A 575 -10.32 -29.01 4.95
CA GLY A 575 -11.60 -29.20 4.27
C GLY A 575 -12.81 -28.86 5.13
N PHE A 576 -13.97 -29.45 4.81
CA PHE A 576 -15.19 -29.28 5.60
C PHE A 576 -15.21 -30.22 6.81
N ASN A 577 -15.28 -29.64 8.01
CA ASN A 577 -15.42 -30.35 9.27
C ASN A 577 -16.85 -30.19 9.80
N MET A 578 -17.61 -31.28 9.82
CA MET A 578 -18.94 -31.30 10.41
C MET A 578 -18.93 -32.19 11.65
N SER A 579 -19.20 -31.59 12.81
CA SER A 579 -19.34 -32.32 14.08
C SER A 579 -20.76 -32.15 14.60
N SER A 580 -21.33 -33.22 15.18
CA SER A 580 -22.67 -33.17 15.74
C SER A 580 -22.71 -33.86 17.09
N ALA A 581 -23.24 -33.19 18.10
CA ALA A 581 -23.47 -33.74 19.43
C ALA A 581 -24.81 -34.50 19.54
N GLY A 582 -25.57 -34.60 18.45
CA GLY A 582 -26.85 -35.31 18.37
C GLY A 582 -27.29 -35.62 16.93
N TRP A 583 -28.52 -36.12 16.77
CA TRP A 583 -29.09 -36.38 15.45
C TRP A 583 -29.53 -35.06 14.82
N ALA A 584 -29.03 -34.74 13.63
CA ALA A 584 -29.37 -33.48 12.97
C ALA A 584 -29.65 -33.66 11.48
N ASN A 585 -30.63 -32.91 11.00
CA ASN A 585 -31.12 -32.94 9.64
C ASN A 585 -30.55 -31.73 8.88
N LEU A 586 -29.82 -31.97 7.79
CA LEU A 586 -29.41 -30.91 6.87
C LEU A 586 -30.28 -30.95 5.62
N THR A 587 -30.80 -29.79 5.23
CA THR A 587 -31.55 -29.59 3.98
C THR A 587 -30.96 -28.39 3.25
N SER A 588 -30.46 -28.60 2.03
CA SER A 588 -30.03 -27.53 1.13
C SER A 588 -31.09 -27.33 0.04
N SER A 589 -31.37 -26.06 -0.30
CA SER A 589 -32.35 -25.68 -1.32
C SER A 589 -31.73 -24.99 -2.55
N ILE A 590 -30.41 -25.04 -2.72
CA ILE A 590 -29.75 -24.37 -3.85
C ILE A 590 -29.40 -25.41 -4.91
N ILE A 591 -30.15 -25.38 -6.02
CA ILE A 591 -29.81 -26.02 -7.28
C ILE A 591 -29.37 -24.90 -8.22
N ALA A 592 -28.09 -24.83 -8.54
CA ALA A 592 -27.59 -24.06 -9.69
C ALA A 592 -27.08 -25.08 -10.72
N GLY A 593 -27.73 -25.12 -11.87
CA GLY A 593 -27.40 -26.05 -12.94
C GLY A 593 -26.10 -25.69 -13.63
N THR A 594 -25.14 -26.61 -13.59
CA THR A 594 -24.04 -26.70 -14.56
C THR A 594 -23.94 -28.16 -14.98
N GLN A 595 -23.96 -28.42 -16.29
CA GLN A 595 -23.88 -29.77 -16.85
C GLN A 595 -22.47 -30.39 -16.76
N ASP A 596 -21.53 -29.74 -16.07
CA ASP A 596 -20.13 -30.15 -15.99
C ASP A 596 -19.73 -30.79 -14.64
N LEU A 597 -20.66 -31.04 -13.73
CA LEU A 597 -20.44 -31.94 -12.59
C LEU A 597 -20.67 -33.40 -13.03
N GLN A 598 -19.86 -33.89 -13.96
CA GLN A 598 -19.79 -35.32 -14.24
C GLN A 598 -18.61 -35.93 -13.48
N ASN A 599 -18.93 -36.96 -12.70
CA ASN A 599 -18.03 -37.81 -11.90
C ASN A 599 -17.59 -37.23 -10.55
N LEU A 600 -18.55 -37.09 -9.63
CA LEU A 600 -18.26 -37.14 -8.20
C LEU A 600 -18.38 -38.60 -7.74
N THR A 601 -17.27 -39.28 -7.47
CA THR A 601 -17.29 -40.60 -6.81
C THR A 601 -17.07 -40.42 -5.32
N LEU A 602 -18.13 -40.66 -4.55
CA LEU A 602 -18.10 -40.67 -3.08
C LEU A 602 -17.57 -42.02 -2.59
N TYR A 603 -16.35 -42.03 -2.06
CA TYR A 603 -15.84 -43.15 -1.28
C TYR A 603 -16.15 -42.92 0.18
N TYR A 604 -16.85 -43.87 0.80
CA TYR A 604 -16.97 -43.93 2.25
C TYR A 604 -16.57 -45.34 2.71
N ASN A 605 -15.78 -45.40 3.76
CA ASN A 605 -15.43 -46.65 4.43
C ASN A 605 -16.05 -46.61 5.82
N ILE A 606 -16.96 -47.54 6.10
CA ILE A 606 -17.57 -47.70 7.42
C ILE A 606 -16.96 -48.94 8.03
N SER A 607 -16.14 -48.75 9.07
CA SER A 607 -15.71 -49.85 9.95
C SER A 607 -16.26 -49.61 11.34
N GLY A 608 -16.80 -50.66 11.95
CA GLY A 608 -17.38 -50.61 13.29
C GLY A 608 -17.19 -51.95 13.99
N SER A 609 -16.82 -51.91 15.26
CA SER A 609 -16.66 -53.08 16.11
C SER A 609 -17.97 -53.39 16.85
N GLY A 610 -18.51 -54.58 16.61
CA GLY A 610 -19.63 -55.13 17.36
C GLY A 610 -19.18 -55.91 18.59
N VAL A 611 -20.03 -55.95 19.62
CA VAL A 611 -19.80 -56.45 21.00
C VAL A 611 -19.42 -57.96 21.10
N TYR A 612 -19.27 -58.69 19.99
CA TYR A 612 -18.88 -60.12 19.98
C TYR A 612 -17.74 -60.48 19.01
N GLY A 613 -16.88 -59.53 18.60
CA GLY A 613 -15.56 -59.85 18.04
C GLY A 613 -15.48 -60.22 16.54
N TYR A 614 -16.48 -59.87 15.72
CA TYR A 614 -16.39 -59.98 14.26
C TYR A 614 -16.06 -58.63 13.61
N VAL A 615 -15.23 -58.67 12.56
CA VAL A 615 -14.97 -57.54 11.66
C VAL A 615 -15.84 -57.72 10.42
N ILE A 616 -16.70 -56.75 10.13
CA ILE A 616 -17.42 -56.67 8.85
C ILE A 616 -16.82 -55.48 8.09
N SER A 617 -16.21 -55.77 6.95
CA SER A 617 -15.69 -54.75 6.03
C SER A 617 -16.59 -54.71 4.80
N PHE A 618 -17.12 -53.53 4.47
CA PHE A 618 -17.76 -53.29 3.19
C PHE A 618 -16.78 -52.51 2.31
N SER A 619 -16.40 -53.08 1.17
CA SER A 619 -15.53 -52.41 0.21
C SER A 619 -16.23 -52.25 -1.13
N VAL A 620 -16.29 -51.00 -1.58
CA VAL A 620 -16.59 -50.52 -2.94
C VAL A 620 -18.08 -50.48 -3.33
N PHE A 621 -18.64 -49.28 -3.40
CA PHE A 621 -19.83 -48.96 -4.20
C PHE A 621 -19.39 -47.97 -5.29
N ASN A 622 -19.19 -48.46 -6.52
CA ASN A 622 -18.96 -47.61 -7.69
C ASN A 622 -20.32 -47.26 -8.28
N TYR A 623 -20.68 -45.98 -8.28
CA TYR A 623 -21.79 -45.47 -9.07
C TYR A 623 -21.23 -44.55 -10.15
N THR A 624 -21.31 -44.99 -11.41
CA THR A 624 -20.97 -44.20 -12.59
C THR A 624 -22.26 -43.98 -13.36
N VAL A 625 -22.67 -42.72 -13.54
CA VAL A 625 -23.80 -42.38 -14.41
C VAL A 625 -23.25 -42.24 -15.82
N SER A 626 -23.57 -43.19 -16.70
CA SER A 626 -23.26 -43.15 -18.14
C SER A 626 -24.55 -42.98 -18.95
N SER A 627 -24.46 -42.27 -20.07
CA SER A 627 -25.57 -41.84 -20.91
C SER A 627 -25.97 -42.82 -22.03
N ASP A 628 -25.56 -44.09 -22.02
CA ASP A 628 -25.92 -45.07 -23.07
C ASP A 628 -26.41 -46.45 -22.52
N PRO A 629 -27.21 -47.21 -23.30
CA PRO A 629 -28.16 -48.19 -22.78
C PRO A 629 -27.53 -49.54 -22.40
N PHE A 630 -27.84 -49.96 -21.16
CA PHE A 630 -27.85 -51.31 -20.61
C PHE A 630 -27.11 -52.43 -21.37
N SER A 631 -26.07 -52.98 -20.72
CA SER A 631 -26.05 -54.42 -20.49
C SER A 631 -25.55 -54.73 -19.09
N VAL A 632 -26.37 -55.48 -18.36
CA VAL A 632 -26.12 -55.99 -17.01
C VAL A 632 -25.40 -57.32 -17.13
N ASN A 633 -24.41 -57.53 -16.27
CA ASN A 633 -24.08 -58.88 -15.79
C ASN A 633 -23.80 -58.83 -14.28
N LEU A 634 -24.78 -59.33 -13.52
CA LEU A 634 -24.73 -59.50 -12.07
C LEU A 634 -24.47 -60.98 -11.79
N ASN A 635 -23.45 -61.29 -10.99
CA ASN A 635 -23.44 -62.52 -10.21
C ASN A 635 -23.10 -62.20 -8.75
N TYR A 636 -24.01 -62.67 -7.90
CA TYR A 636 -24.38 -62.15 -6.58
C TYR A 636 -23.53 -62.68 -5.42
N THR A 637 -23.74 -62.10 -4.24
CA THR A 637 -24.30 -62.90 -3.14
C THR A 637 -25.48 -62.16 -2.50
N TYR A 638 -26.56 -62.91 -2.28
CA TYR A 638 -27.93 -62.48 -1.99
C TYR A 638 -28.22 -62.29 -0.48
N LEU A 639 -29.34 -61.62 -0.19
CA LEU A 639 -30.28 -62.08 0.84
C LEU A 639 -31.69 -62.21 0.21
N ILE A 640 -32.28 -63.41 0.31
CA ILE A 640 -33.67 -63.71 -0.07
C ILE A 640 -34.47 -63.93 1.21
N VAL A 641 -35.66 -63.33 1.31
CA VAL A 641 -36.79 -63.88 2.07
C VAL A 641 -37.99 -63.91 1.14
N ASN A 642 -38.67 -65.05 1.06
CA ASN A 642 -39.64 -65.40 0.03
C ASN A 642 -41.05 -65.58 0.63
N LYS A 643 -42.05 -65.20 -0.18
CA LYS A 643 -43.46 -65.65 -0.25
C LYS A 643 -44.35 -65.57 1.01
N ASP A 644 -45.01 -64.43 1.16
CA ASP A 644 -46.49 -64.33 1.07
C ASP A 644 -47.04 -62.91 1.31
N GLN A 645 -46.20 -61.87 1.35
CA GLN A 645 -46.64 -60.49 1.08
C GLN A 645 -45.57 -59.69 0.33
N GLY A 646 -46.06 -58.82 -0.55
CA GLY A 646 -45.31 -58.24 -1.66
C GLY A 646 -44.22 -57.26 -1.29
N THR A 647 -43.25 -57.14 -2.19
CA THR A 647 -42.67 -55.82 -2.54
C THR A 647 -43.78 -54.79 -2.51
N ILE A 648 -43.71 -53.83 -1.57
CA ILE A 648 -44.52 -52.61 -1.67
C ILE A 648 -43.90 -51.82 -2.81
N LYS A 649 -44.43 -52.02 -4.01
CA LYS A 649 -44.20 -51.06 -5.10
C LYS A 649 -44.92 -49.78 -4.69
N LEU A 650 -44.43 -48.62 -5.10
CA LEU A 650 -45.05 -47.32 -4.76
C LEU A 650 -46.55 -47.22 -5.10
N LYS A 651 -47.08 -48.10 -5.95
CA LYS A 651 -48.51 -48.27 -6.17
C LYS A 651 -49.27 -48.75 -4.92
N ASP A 652 -48.67 -49.65 -4.13
CA ASP A 652 -49.23 -50.15 -2.86
C ASP A 652 -49.15 -49.07 -1.76
N ALA A 653 -48.13 -48.21 -1.79
CA ALA A 653 -48.05 -47.04 -0.88
C ALA A 653 -49.10 -45.97 -1.22
N TYR A 654 -49.44 -45.80 -2.50
CA TYR A 654 -50.52 -44.91 -2.97
C TYR A 654 -51.91 -45.48 -2.67
N GLU A 655 -52.16 -46.79 -2.83
CA GLU A 655 -53.43 -47.43 -2.46
C GLU A 655 -53.67 -47.38 -0.93
N VAL A 656 -52.63 -47.56 -0.11
CA VAL A 656 -52.69 -47.40 1.36
C VAL A 656 -52.85 -45.93 1.79
N ALA A 657 -52.16 -44.99 1.14
CA ALA A 657 -52.37 -43.55 1.39
C ALA A 657 -53.80 -43.09 1.01
N SER A 658 -54.41 -43.73 0.01
CA SER A 658 -55.80 -43.52 -0.41
C SER A 658 -56.81 -44.18 0.54
N GLU A 659 -56.54 -45.38 1.06
CA GLU A 659 -57.35 -46.11 2.06
C GLU A 659 -57.49 -45.33 3.39
N TYR A 660 -56.43 -44.65 3.82
CA TYR A 660 -56.39 -43.89 5.07
C TYR A 660 -56.50 -42.35 4.89
N LYS A 661 -56.80 -41.88 3.66
CA LYS A 661 -56.98 -40.46 3.27
C LYS A 661 -55.84 -39.52 3.68
N TRP A 662 -54.58 -39.85 3.38
CA TRP A 662 -53.42 -39.00 3.69
C TRP A 662 -52.81 -38.33 2.43
N PRO A 663 -52.61 -36.99 2.42
CA PRO A 663 -51.90 -36.31 1.33
C PRO A 663 -50.37 -36.32 1.53
N LEU A 664 -49.63 -36.67 0.46
CA LEU A 664 -48.16 -36.76 0.40
C LEU A 664 -47.57 -35.70 -0.55
N ASN A 665 -46.64 -34.86 -0.06
CA ASN A 665 -46.12 -33.69 -0.79
C ASN A 665 -44.57 -33.58 -0.90
N SER A 666 -43.75 -34.54 -0.45
CA SER A 666 -42.26 -34.46 -0.62
C SER A 666 -41.54 -35.82 -0.47
N ILE A 667 -40.30 -35.92 -0.99
CA ILE A 667 -39.38 -37.06 -0.79
C ILE A 667 -38.07 -36.55 -0.17
N ARG A 668 -37.58 -37.26 0.85
CA ARG A 668 -36.40 -36.96 1.66
C ARG A 668 -35.32 -38.03 1.45
N ILE A 669 -34.06 -37.63 1.35
CA ILE A 669 -32.89 -38.53 1.40
C ILE A 669 -32.02 -38.10 2.59
N THR A 670 -31.56 -39.08 3.38
CA THR A 670 -30.89 -38.87 4.67
C THR A 670 -29.65 -39.73 4.75
N PHE A 671 -28.55 -39.16 5.25
CA PHE A 671 -27.32 -39.88 5.55
C PHE A 671 -27.19 -40.07 7.06
N PHE A 672 -26.58 -41.18 7.48
CA PHE A 672 -26.41 -41.54 8.89
C PHE A 672 -24.94 -41.79 9.20
N THR A 673 -24.44 -41.16 10.26
CA THR A 673 -23.13 -41.45 10.84
C THR A 673 -23.31 -41.74 12.33
N GLY A 674 -22.54 -42.71 12.85
CA GLY A 674 -22.61 -43.11 14.25
C GLY A 674 -21.68 -42.31 15.16
N PRO A 675 -21.82 -42.41 16.50
CA PRO A 675 -20.93 -41.76 17.46
C PRO A 675 -19.48 -42.23 17.25
N ALA A 676 -18.53 -41.30 17.26
CA ALA A 676 -17.09 -41.53 17.02
C ALA A 676 -16.69 -41.99 15.60
N SER A 677 -17.53 -41.71 14.59
CA SER A 677 -17.18 -41.93 13.17
C SER A 677 -16.72 -40.63 12.52
N SER A 678 -15.67 -40.69 11.69
CA SER A 678 -15.27 -39.59 10.79
C SER A 678 -15.47 -39.99 9.33
N ILE A 679 -16.10 -39.12 8.52
CA ILE A 679 -16.09 -39.26 7.06
C ILE A 679 -14.91 -38.45 6.53
N ARG A 680 -14.02 -39.10 5.76
CA ARG A 680 -12.91 -38.46 5.04
C ARG A 680 -13.08 -38.75 3.55
N VAL A 681 -13.02 -37.71 2.72
CA VAL A 681 -13.08 -37.83 1.26
C VAL A 681 -11.68 -37.56 0.72
N GLU A 682 -11.16 -38.46 -0.12
CA GLU A 682 -9.78 -38.41 -0.64
C GLU A 682 -9.80 -38.39 -2.17
N TYR A 683 -8.99 -37.54 -2.80
CA TYR A 683 -8.92 -37.36 -4.25
C TYR A 683 -7.92 -38.35 -4.87
N VAL A 684 -8.32 -39.07 -5.91
CA VAL A 684 -7.45 -39.97 -6.69
C VAL A 684 -7.56 -39.59 -8.17
N GLY A 685 -6.54 -38.91 -8.71
CA GLY A 685 -6.54 -38.38 -10.07
C GLY A 685 -5.81 -39.25 -11.12
N ALA A 686 -6.11 -38.99 -12.40
CA ALA A 686 -5.27 -39.10 -13.63
C ALA A 686 -6.21 -38.98 -14.87
N ALA A 687 -5.89 -38.42 -16.05
CA ALA A 687 -4.75 -37.70 -16.61
C ALA A 687 -5.29 -36.75 -17.71
N TYR A 688 -4.50 -35.72 -18.03
CA TYR A 688 -4.83 -34.59 -18.91
C TYR A 688 -5.03 -34.95 -20.40
N ASP A 689 -5.87 -34.14 -21.05
CA ASP A 689 -5.55 -33.48 -22.34
C ASP A 689 -5.75 -31.96 -22.18
#